data_AF-A0A0C2ZFR2-F1
#
_entry.id   AF-A0A0C2ZFR2-F1
#
_cell.length_a   1.000
_cell.length_b   1.000
_cell.length_c   1.000
_cell.angle_alpha   90.00
_cell.angle_beta   90.00
_cell.angle_gamma   90.00
#
_symmetry.space_group_name_H-M   'P 1'
#
loop_
_entity.id
_entity.type
_entity.pdbx_description
1 polymer ?
#
loop_
_entity_poly.entity_id
_entity_poly.type
_entity_poly.pdbx_seq_one_letter_code
_entity_poly.pdbx_strand_id
1 'polypeptide(L)'
;MKLLCCNNILFKILFLLSLLFSSVLAEERYAFIYSKNINDRFINFYDKVVVEADAIDNIYALRYPEKMVAYVSVGEIEPWRKTTTNYELSWIISENKTWNSLIADLRKEAYQDFIFERIEHLYKQGYRNFFLDTMDAYHVTHKDQVLFQKQQNALITFIHKLHQKYPQSKLIVNRGFELLDAIHQDIHAVVAESLLSRYNHDKKAYVAVPKADSTWLLDNFNKAKKYGLDAISIEYSDKSTQERINIAKEVKKLGIIAYVTDGLLQEQGECDIERIRRDVLILFNQSLFKDHDAVYGEVHRLASMPLEHFGYVPILYDLSTKTLPSRVEDQYHSVIIWSNGVTKNDEKLYAWTQMLLAKNIKVLFIDSLVFTPSAKRLKSFGLEEEVNSNDFVSPTKTQYHQSYRAYEIPASVSYEEQIIKPMNVQPILSVTYQNGQISTPIAITSWGGYALHHALLHNIGEENYWCVNPFQFFKDALGLNTIPMPDPTTEAGRRILFAHVDGDGFVEQSRTNKEQLASDALIEEIYTKYPIPQTVSMIQGEIDSIGMFPQLSSHMKETAKRLYHIPWIQPASHTLSHPFIWSKVTKAENAKPKAGKNYHLALPNYHFSLEKETLGSINFALSFAPQSKQEEKILFWSGDCLPTEEILAYVERKGIIAINGGDTNIQKNTPWMSHIAAFGLQRGNYWQVYTAQQNENIYTNLWSGPFWGYCNVIKTFELTEKPLRLKPINIYYHFYSGSKLASLKALDAVYTWAIKQKTSKLYTSQYIKKVKDFYRTAIAKIEGGFEIRNDGFLRTLRFDGSINIDMKQSQGVAGFTHDNNVTYITLDRKKEHRVILSHQKPTTPYLIDANGWVEKVTDEKVTHKLNKYHFLLQANMPLEANFYLPSNCTVVV
;
A
#
# COMPACT_ATOMS: atom_id res chain seq x y z
N MET A 1 65.66 5.66 -25.85
CA MET A 1 64.78 4.46 -25.89
C MET A 1 64.19 4.16 -24.50
N LYS A 2 63.54 5.16 -23.87
CA LYS A 2 62.81 5.07 -22.59
C LYS A 2 61.84 6.26 -22.56
N LEU A 3 60.67 6.12 -23.17
CA LEU A 3 59.52 7.06 -23.05
C LEU A 3 58.27 6.57 -23.79
N LEU A 4 58.35 5.51 -24.59
CA LEU A 4 57.20 4.93 -25.32
C LEU A 4 56.46 3.80 -24.59
N CYS A 5 56.89 3.35 -23.40
CA CYS A 5 56.21 2.26 -22.67
C CYS A 5 55.20 2.72 -21.60
N CYS A 6 55.21 3.98 -21.17
CA CYS A 6 54.32 4.44 -20.08
C CYS A 6 52.90 4.81 -20.54
N ASN A 7 52.69 5.16 -21.81
CA ASN A 7 51.34 5.53 -22.29
C ASN A 7 50.41 4.32 -22.49
N ASN A 8 50.93 3.14 -22.83
CA ASN A 8 50.10 1.96 -23.05
C ASN A 8 49.60 1.28 -21.76
N ILE A 9 50.30 1.50 -20.64
CA ILE A 9 49.90 0.96 -19.33
C ILE A 9 48.84 1.87 -18.69
N LEU A 10 49.00 3.20 -18.81
CA LEU A 10 48.00 4.15 -18.29
C LEU A 10 46.66 4.03 -19.05
N PHE A 11 46.70 3.83 -20.37
CA PHE A 11 45.49 3.63 -21.17
C PHE A 11 44.81 2.29 -20.86
N LYS A 12 45.58 1.21 -20.64
CA LYS A 12 45.02 -0.10 -20.22
C LYS A 12 44.47 -0.07 -18.79
N ILE A 13 45.06 0.72 -17.89
CA ILE A 13 44.55 0.91 -16.52
C ILE A 13 43.28 1.77 -16.53
N LEU A 14 43.21 2.84 -17.33
CA LEU A 14 41.97 3.61 -17.52
C LEU A 14 40.87 2.77 -18.19
N PHE A 15 41.21 1.92 -19.15
CA PHE A 15 40.26 1.03 -19.83
C PHE A 15 39.79 -0.13 -18.92
N LEU A 16 40.65 -0.65 -18.04
CA LEU A 16 40.26 -1.59 -16.98
C LEU A 16 39.44 -0.91 -15.88
N LEU A 17 39.74 0.35 -15.53
CA LEU A 17 38.92 1.11 -14.57
C LEU A 17 37.56 1.50 -15.17
N SER A 18 37.45 1.79 -16.47
CA SER A 18 36.15 1.97 -17.11
C SER A 18 35.36 0.67 -17.25
N LEU A 19 36.04 -0.49 -17.43
CA LEU A 19 35.40 -1.81 -17.39
C LEU A 19 35.02 -2.27 -15.97
N LEU A 20 35.66 -1.72 -14.92
CA LEU A 20 35.30 -1.95 -13.51
C LEU A 20 34.20 -1.00 -13.00
N PHE A 21 33.89 0.07 -13.74
CA PHE A 21 32.76 0.98 -13.50
C PHE A 21 31.59 0.81 -14.46
N SER A 22 31.62 -0.16 -15.38
CA SER A 22 30.40 -0.79 -15.86
C SER A 22 29.85 -1.71 -14.77
N SER A 23 29.42 -1.13 -13.66
CA SER A 23 28.24 -1.66 -13.00
C SER A 23 27.20 -1.74 -14.11
N VAL A 24 26.80 -2.94 -14.50
CA VAL A 24 25.57 -3.15 -15.26
C VAL A 24 24.49 -2.54 -14.37
N LEU A 25 24.24 -1.24 -14.53
CA LEU A 25 23.08 -0.59 -13.97
C LEU A 25 21.92 -1.36 -14.57
N ALA A 26 21.09 -1.95 -13.70
CA ALA A 26 19.89 -2.58 -14.17
C ALA A 26 19.11 -1.54 -15.01
N GLU A 27 18.65 -1.93 -16.19
CA GLU A 27 17.82 -1.06 -17.03
C GLU A 27 16.59 -0.61 -16.22
N GLU A 28 16.27 0.69 -16.27
CA GLU A 28 15.09 1.24 -15.61
C GLU A 28 13.80 0.60 -16.19
N ARG A 29 12.78 0.44 -15.34
CA ARG A 29 11.46 -0.02 -15.74
C ARG A 29 10.51 1.16 -15.97
N TYR A 30 9.89 1.18 -17.13
CA TYR A 30 8.93 2.20 -17.53
C TYR A 30 7.52 1.61 -17.65
N ALA A 31 6.52 2.39 -17.24
CA ALA A 31 5.11 2.08 -17.43
C ALA A 31 4.35 3.28 -18.03
N PHE A 32 3.29 2.98 -18.77
CA PHE A 32 2.41 3.96 -19.42
C PHE A 32 0.96 3.60 -19.10
N ILE A 33 0.23 4.52 -18.46
CA ILE A 33 -1.18 4.32 -18.10
C ILE A 33 -1.95 5.63 -18.10
N TYR A 34 -2.95 5.74 -18.98
CA TYR A 34 -3.82 6.91 -19.13
C TYR A 34 -5.21 6.70 -18.53
N SER A 35 -5.39 5.65 -17.73
CA SER A 35 -6.62 5.41 -16.97
C SER A 35 -6.49 5.83 -15.51
N LYS A 36 -7.63 5.92 -14.83
CA LYS A 36 -7.72 6.13 -13.38
C LYS A 36 -7.32 4.91 -12.54
N ASN A 37 -7.09 3.74 -13.16
CA ASN A 37 -6.89 2.47 -12.46
C ASN A 37 -5.40 2.27 -12.09
N ILE A 38 -4.86 3.20 -11.33
CA ILE A 38 -3.48 3.16 -10.82
C ILE A 38 -3.48 2.94 -9.30
N ASN A 39 -2.44 2.27 -8.78
CA ASN A 39 -2.26 2.07 -7.35
C ASN A 39 -0.78 2.13 -6.96
N ASP A 40 -0.50 2.28 -5.66
CA ASP A 40 0.85 2.42 -5.13
C ASP A 40 1.76 1.23 -5.44
N ARG A 41 1.23 0.00 -5.46
CA ARG A 41 2.01 -1.22 -5.74
C ARG A 41 2.45 -1.29 -7.21
N PHE A 42 1.59 -0.87 -8.14
CA PHE A 42 1.98 -0.69 -9.53
C PHE A 42 3.07 0.37 -9.66
N ILE A 43 2.89 1.54 -9.03
CA ILE A 43 3.89 2.62 -9.11
C ILE A 43 5.24 2.20 -8.53
N ASN A 44 5.24 1.51 -7.38
CA ASN A 44 6.48 1.07 -6.75
C ASN A 44 7.23 -0.01 -7.54
N PHE A 45 6.54 -0.78 -8.38
CA PHE A 45 7.15 -1.79 -9.24
C PHE A 45 8.02 -1.17 -10.35
N TYR A 46 7.65 0.01 -10.86
CA TYR A 46 8.33 0.70 -11.95
C TYR A 46 9.25 1.82 -11.43
N ASP A 47 10.25 2.20 -12.23
CA ASP A 47 11.15 3.32 -11.96
C ASP A 47 10.56 4.64 -12.46
N LYS A 48 9.84 4.58 -13.59
CA LYS A 48 9.08 5.69 -14.16
C LYS A 48 7.67 5.25 -14.56
N VAL A 49 6.68 6.08 -14.25
CA VAL A 49 5.27 5.83 -14.63
C VAL A 49 4.71 7.06 -15.32
N VAL A 50 4.50 6.93 -16.63
CA VAL A 50 3.88 7.95 -17.48
C VAL A 50 2.37 7.88 -17.34
N VAL A 51 1.77 9.01 -16.98
CA VAL A 51 0.33 9.12 -16.70
C VAL A 51 -0.33 10.30 -17.39
N GLU A 52 -1.61 10.14 -17.69
CA GLU A 52 -2.50 11.28 -17.94
C GLU A 52 -2.82 11.92 -16.58
N ALA A 53 -2.14 13.02 -16.28
CA ALA A 53 -2.20 13.67 -14.98
C ALA A 53 -3.60 14.18 -14.61
N ASP A 54 -4.44 14.51 -15.59
CA ASP A 54 -5.81 14.98 -15.34
C ASP A 54 -6.79 13.83 -15.02
N ALA A 55 -6.39 12.58 -15.28
CA ALA A 55 -7.23 11.40 -15.03
C ALA A 55 -7.07 10.82 -13.62
N ILE A 56 -6.03 11.23 -12.87
CA ILE A 56 -5.68 10.69 -11.55
C ILE A 56 -5.52 11.79 -10.51
N ASP A 57 -5.59 11.40 -9.24
CA ASP A 57 -5.28 12.30 -8.14
C ASP A 57 -3.77 12.59 -8.09
N ASN A 58 -3.38 13.87 -8.00
CA ASN A 58 -1.97 14.28 -7.92
C ASN A 58 -1.24 13.82 -6.64
N ILE A 59 -1.94 13.20 -5.68
CA ILE A 59 -1.32 12.58 -4.51
C ILE A 59 -0.23 11.58 -4.89
N TYR A 60 -0.36 10.87 -6.03
CA TYR A 60 0.69 9.96 -6.50
C TYR A 60 1.99 10.71 -6.86
N ALA A 61 1.88 11.91 -7.44
CA ALA A 61 3.04 12.75 -7.74
C ALA A 61 3.68 13.32 -6.46
N LEU A 62 2.87 13.61 -5.43
CA LEU A 62 3.38 14.03 -4.12
C LEU A 62 4.08 12.89 -3.36
N ARG A 63 3.56 11.66 -3.46
CA ARG A 63 4.17 10.46 -2.85
C ARG A 63 5.43 10.01 -3.58
N TYR A 64 5.40 10.03 -4.91
CA TYR A 64 6.46 9.49 -5.77
C TYR A 64 6.96 10.51 -6.80
N PRO A 65 7.47 11.68 -6.38
CA PRO A 65 7.86 12.76 -7.31
C PRO A 65 8.93 12.31 -8.31
N GLU A 66 9.83 11.43 -7.90
CA GLU A 66 10.90 10.89 -8.74
C GLU A 66 10.40 9.85 -9.76
N LYS A 67 9.24 9.22 -9.53
CA LYS A 67 8.72 8.15 -10.40
C LYS A 67 7.65 8.64 -11.37
N MET A 68 6.80 9.56 -10.92
CA MET A 68 5.67 10.02 -11.73
C MET A 68 6.13 10.94 -12.86
N VAL A 69 5.67 10.63 -14.08
CA VAL A 69 5.95 11.36 -15.31
C VAL A 69 4.62 11.82 -15.91
N ALA A 70 4.43 13.12 -16.10
CA ALA A 70 3.19 13.64 -16.67
C ALA A 70 3.25 13.68 -18.20
N TYR A 71 2.20 13.17 -18.86
CA TYR A 71 2.00 13.33 -20.30
C TYR A 71 1.77 14.80 -20.69
N VAL A 72 2.43 15.23 -21.76
CA VAL A 72 2.26 16.54 -22.40
C VAL A 72 2.35 16.38 -23.91
N SER A 73 1.27 16.65 -24.64
CA SER A 73 1.33 16.79 -26.10
C SER A 73 2.00 18.11 -26.47
N VAL A 74 3.10 18.07 -27.22
CA VAL A 74 3.88 19.25 -27.60
C VAL A 74 3.59 19.71 -29.03
N GLY A 75 3.38 18.78 -29.96
CA GLY A 75 3.09 19.10 -31.36
C GLY A 75 1.61 19.32 -31.68
N GLU A 76 0.72 18.91 -30.77
CA GLU A 76 -0.73 18.99 -30.96
C GLU A 76 -1.44 19.65 -29.79
N ILE A 77 -2.48 20.43 -30.11
CA ILE A 77 -3.47 20.95 -29.16
C ILE A 77 -4.57 19.91 -29.02
N GLU A 78 -4.94 19.62 -27.77
CA GLU A 78 -6.01 18.70 -27.39
C GLU A 78 -7.22 19.53 -26.89
N PRO A 79 -8.22 19.84 -27.74
CA PRO A 79 -9.25 20.83 -27.42
C PRO A 79 -10.15 20.46 -26.22
N TRP A 80 -10.14 19.19 -25.81
CA TRP A 80 -10.89 18.70 -24.66
C TRP A 80 -10.18 18.94 -23.32
N ARG A 81 -8.90 19.34 -23.32
CA ARG A 81 -8.17 19.61 -22.08
C ARG A 81 -8.71 20.83 -21.38
N LYS A 82 -8.84 20.73 -20.05
CA LYS A 82 -9.21 21.87 -19.20
C LYS A 82 -7.97 22.71 -18.95
N THR A 83 -7.83 23.80 -19.70
CA THR A 83 -6.76 24.78 -19.53
C THR A 83 -7.33 26.10 -19.00
N THR A 84 -6.50 26.86 -18.28
CA THR A 84 -6.82 28.21 -17.80
C THR A 84 -6.80 29.24 -18.93
N THR A 85 -5.93 29.02 -19.91
CA THR A 85 -5.80 29.82 -21.13
C THR A 85 -6.49 29.11 -22.29
N ASN A 86 -7.21 29.85 -23.13
CA ASN A 86 -7.78 29.30 -24.37
C ASN A 86 -6.70 29.29 -25.46
N TYR A 87 -6.70 28.26 -26.31
CA TYR A 87 -5.82 28.25 -27.48
C TYR A 87 -6.37 29.16 -28.59
N GLU A 88 -5.47 29.70 -29.43
CA GLU A 88 -5.88 30.51 -30.58
C GLU A 88 -5.89 29.71 -31.87
N LEU A 89 -6.86 29.99 -32.74
CA LEU A 89 -6.94 29.37 -34.06
C LEU A 89 -5.73 29.71 -34.95
N SER A 90 -5.06 30.83 -34.68
CA SER A 90 -3.87 31.29 -35.41
C SER A 90 -2.65 30.37 -35.25
N TRP A 91 -2.69 29.46 -34.27
CA TRP A 91 -1.63 28.50 -33.99
C TRP A 91 -1.79 27.19 -34.77
N ILE A 92 -2.92 26.94 -35.42
CA ILE A 92 -3.24 25.65 -36.03
C ILE A 92 -2.69 25.58 -37.46
N ILE A 93 -1.98 24.50 -37.80
CA ILE A 93 -1.49 24.21 -39.16
C ILE A 93 -2.35 23.12 -39.82
N SER A 94 -2.82 22.15 -39.05
CA SER A 94 -3.62 21.04 -39.58
C SER A 94 -4.45 20.35 -38.49
N GLU A 95 -5.23 19.34 -38.85
CA GLU A 95 -6.04 18.54 -37.95
C GLU A 95 -5.60 17.07 -37.97
N ASN A 96 -5.56 16.45 -36.80
CA ASN A 96 -5.37 15.01 -36.67
C ASN A 96 -6.70 14.32 -36.36
N LYS A 97 -7.35 13.83 -37.42
CA LYS A 97 -8.70 13.23 -37.34
C LYS A 97 -8.76 11.94 -36.52
N THR A 98 -7.66 11.22 -36.41
CA THR A 98 -7.61 9.96 -35.64
C THR A 98 -7.80 10.21 -34.15
N TRP A 99 -7.23 11.31 -33.65
CA TRP A 99 -7.23 11.68 -32.23
C TRP A 99 -8.10 12.89 -31.91
N ASN A 100 -8.75 13.48 -32.92
CA ASN A 100 -9.57 14.69 -32.80
C ASN A 100 -8.80 15.90 -32.24
N SER A 101 -7.49 15.95 -32.48
CA SER A 101 -6.56 16.98 -32.04
C SER A 101 -6.15 17.91 -33.19
N LEU A 102 -5.49 19.03 -32.86
CA LEU A 102 -5.11 20.07 -33.82
C LEU A 102 -3.58 20.19 -33.85
N ILE A 103 -2.96 20.01 -35.02
CA ILE A 103 -1.51 20.12 -35.18
C ILE A 103 -1.11 21.59 -35.16
N ALA A 104 -0.19 21.95 -34.26
CA ALA A 104 0.13 23.34 -33.95
C ALA A 104 1.43 23.85 -34.60
N ASP A 105 1.54 25.17 -34.73
CA ASP A 105 2.71 25.90 -35.21
C ASP A 105 3.65 26.24 -34.04
N LEU A 106 4.63 25.37 -33.79
CA LEU A 106 5.62 25.55 -32.72
C LEU A 106 6.49 26.80 -32.89
N ARG A 107 6.50 27.44 -34.07
CA ARG A 107 7.21 28.71 -34.28
C ARG A 107 6.53 29.89 -33.58
N LYS A 108 5.26 29.75 -33.17
CA LYS A 108 4.52 30.76 -32.43
C LYS A 108 4.94 30.74 -30.97
N GLU A 109 5.56 31.81 -30.50
CA GLU A 109 5.99 31.95 -29.11
C GLU A 109 4.81 31.80 -28.13
N ALA A 110 3.66 32.41 -28.45
CA ALA A 110 2.43 32.28 -27.65
C ALA A 110 1.95 30.82 -27.48
N TYR A 111 2.17 29.94 -28.47
CA TYR A 111 1.87 28.53 -28.32
C TYR A 111 2.89 27.79 -27.44
N GLN A 112 4.18 28.14 -27.53
CA GLN A 112 5.19 27.61 -26.61
C GLN A 112 4.86 28.00 -25.15
N ASP A 113 4.46 29.26 -24.93
CA ASP A 113 4.06 29.76 -23.62
C ASP A 113 2.84 29.01 -23.07
N PHE A 114 1.86 28.70 -23.94
CA PHE A 114 0.70 27.88 -23.59
C PHE A 114 1.11 26.48 -23.09
N ILE A 115 2.10 25.83 -23.71
CA ILE A 115 2.62 24.53 -23.23
C ILE A 115 3.39 24.71 -21.92
N PHE A 116 4.19 25.77 -21.78
CA PHE A 116 4.92 26.05 -20.54
C PHE A 116 3.99 26.30 -19.35
N GLU A 117 2.84 26.94 -19.56
CA GLU A 117 1.81 27.13 -18.53
C GLU A 117 1.28 25.77 -18.03
N ARG A 118 1.00 24.84 -18.95
CA ARG A 118 0.60 23.46 -18.61
C ARG A 118 1.66 22.75 -17.78
N ILE A 119 2.92 22.82 -18.19
CA ILE A 119 4.04 22.21 -17.47
C ILE A 119 4.20 22.83 -16.08
N GLU A 120 4.08 24.15 -15.95
CA GLU A 120 4.14 24.83 -14.67
C GLU A 120 2.99 24.44 -13.74
N HIS A 121 1.78 24.27 -14.28
CA HIS A 121 0.64 23.76 -13.53
C HIS A 121 0.93 22.36 -12.99
N LEU A 122 1.41 21.44 -13.83
CA LEU A 122 1.76 20.07 -13.44
C LEU A 122 2.88 20.06 -12.39
N TYR A 123 3.87 20.94 -12.52
CA TYR A 123 4.95 21.09 -11.53
C TYR A 123 4.40 21.52 -10.16
N LYS A 124 3.43 22.44 -10.12
CA LYS A 124 2.71 22.84 -8.89
C LYS A 124 1.88 21.69 -8.30
N GLN A 125 1.38 20.78 -9.13
CA GLN A 125 0.67 19.57 -8.68
C GLN A 125 1.59 18.49 -8.08
N GLY A 126 2.92 18.64 -8.20
CA GLY A 126 3.90 17.74 -7.60
C GLY A 126 4.72 16.93 -8.62
N TYR A 127 4.38 16.96 -9.90
CA TYR A 127 5.15 16.28 -10.94
C TYR A 127 6.54 16.90 -11.10
N ARG A 128 7.55 16.07 -11.33
CA ARG A 128 8.93 16.51 -11.58
C ARG A 128 9.48 16.04 -12.92
N ASN A 129 8.76 15.20 -13.65
CA ASN A 129 9.19 14.58 -14.90
C ASN A 129 8.09 14.67 -15.95
N PHE A 130 8.46 14.71 -17.23
CA PHE A 130 7.52 14.98 -18.33
C PHE A 130 7.76 14.04 -19.52
N PHE A 131 6.67 13.51 -20.07
CA PHE A 131 6.65 12.75 -21.30
C PHE A 131 6.09 13.64 -22.40
N LEU A 132 6.93 13.97 -23.37
CA LEU A 132 6.64 14.88 -24.47
C LEU A 132 6.19 14.03 -25.67
N ASP A 133 4.89 14.09 -25.96
CA ASP A 133 4.29 13.37 -27.08
C ASP A 133 4.10 14.27 -28.30
N THR A 134 3.72 13.66 -29.43
CA THR A 134 3.44 14.29 -30.73
C THR A 134 4.65 15.04 -31.31
N MET A 135 5.86 14.57 -30.97
CA MET A 135 7.12 15.16 -31.40
C MET A 135 7.35 15.07 -32.91
N ASP A 136 6.61 14.22 -33.62
CA ASP A 136 6.62 14.04 -35.07
C ASP A 136 5.42 14.69 -35.79
N ALA A 137 4.55 15.43 -35.08
CA ALA A 137 3.38 16.09 -35.70
C ALA A 137 3.75 17.07 -36.83
N TYR A 138 4.94 17.67 -36.75
CA TYR A 138 5.45 18.59 -37.78
C TYR A 138 5.64 17.93 -39.15
N HIS A 139 5.65 16.58 -39.25
CA HIS A 139 5.70 15.87 -40.53
C HIS A 139 4.53 16.16 -41.46
N VAL A 140 3.41 16.71 -40.95
CA VAL A 140 2.34 17.24 -41.83
C VAL A 140 2.85 18.31 -42.81
N THR A 141 3.95 19.00 -42.45
CA THR A 141 4.55 20.07 -43.26
C THR A 141 5.65 19.59 -44.21
N HIS A 142 5.94 18.28 -44.32
CA HIS A 142 7.08 17.74 -45.10
C HIS A 142 7.12 18.17 -46.58
N LYS A 143 5.99 18.58 -47.17
CA LYS A 143 5.93 19.09 -48.55
C LYS A 143 6.54 20.50 -48.68
N ASP A 144 6.56 21.28 -47.60
CA ASP A 144 7.23 22.57 -47.49
C ASP A 144 8.50 22.40 -46.64
N GLN A 145 9.62 22.17 -47.30
CA GLN A 145 10.90 21.91 -46.65
C GLN A 145 11.37 23.06 -45.75
N VAL A 146 11.02 24.31 -46.08
CA VAL A 146 11.40 25.48 -45.29
C VAL A 146 10.56 25.53 -44.01
N LEU A 147 9.26 25.31 -44.12
CA LEU A 147 8.37 25.25 -42.95
C LEU A 147 8.74 24.06 -42.05
N PHE A 148 8.99 22.89 -42.63
CA PHE A 148 9.41 21.68 -41.94
C PHE A 148 10.65 21.91 -41.08
N GLN A 149 11.73 22.47 -41.65
CA GLN A 149 12.96 22.79 -40.89
C GLN A 149 12.71 23.85 -39.81
N LYS A 150 11.87 24.84 -40.06
CA LYS A 150 11.53 25.85 -39.06
C LYS A 150 10.75 25.26 -37.87
N GLN A 151 9.85 24.29 -38.12
CA GLN A 151 9.18 23.56 -37.04
C GLN A 151 10.17 22.74 -36.22
N GLN A 152 11.08 22.02 -36.88
CA GLN A 152 12.14 21.25 -36.18
C GLN A 152 12.98 22.14 -35.28
N ASN A 153 13.45 23.28 -35.79
CA ASN A 153 14.26 24.22 -35.02
C ASN A 153 13.48 24.83 -33.85
N ALA A 154 12.18 25.09 -34.04
CA ALA A 154 11.32 25.60 -32.96
C ALA A 154 11.13 24.55 -31.85
N LEU A 155 10.92 23.28 -32.21
CA LEU A 155 10.80 22.16 -31.27
C LEU A 155 12.10 21.92 -30.50
N ILE A 156 13.26 21.92 -31.18
CA ILE A 156 14.59 21.84 -30.56
C ILE A 156 14.77 22.98 -29.55
N THR A 157 14.46 24.21 -29.96
CA THR A 157 14.55 25.39 -29.08
C THR A 157 13.65 25.27 -27.86
N PHE A 158 12.43 24.76 -28.04
CA PHE A 158 11.48 24.52 -26.95
C PHE A 158 12.04 23.51 -25.93
N ILE A 159 12.62 22.39 -26.40
CA ILE A 159 13.20 21.37 -25.50
C ILE A 159 14.38 21.92 -24.72
N HIS A 160 15.31 22.64 -25.35
CA HIS A 160 16.43 23.28 -24.65
C HIS A 160 15.92 24.26 -23.58
N LYS A 161 14.93 25.10 -23.90
CA LYS A 161 14.30 26.01 -22.93
C LYS A 161 13.67 25.23 -21.77
N LEU A 162 13.01 24.11 -22.06
CA LEU A 162 12.35 23.30 -21.06
C LEU A 162 13.36 22.65 -20.10
N HIS A 163 14.42 22.04 -20.63
CA HIS A 163 15.50 21.48 -19.83
C HIS A 163 16.22 22.57 -19.03
N GLN A 164 16.50 23.73 -19.62
CA GLN A 164 17.09 24.85 -18.91
C GLN A 164 16.21 25.35 -17.74
N LYS A 165 14.88 25.39 -17.92
CA LYS A 165 13.93 25.80 -16.88
C LYS A 165 13.78 24.75 -15.77
N TYR A 166 13.85 23.46 -16.12
CA TYR A 166 13.72 22.34 -15.20
C TYR A 166 14.86 21.32 -15.36
N PRO A 167 16.10 21.65 -14.96
CA PRO A 167 17.29 20.85 -15.28
C PRO A 167 17.34 19.49 -14.56
N GLN A 168 16.55 19.33 -13.49
CA GLN A 168 16.45 18.06 -12.75
C GLN A 168 15.34 17.15 -13.31
N SER A 169 14.50 17.65 -14.22
CA SER A 169 13.39 16.87 -14.77
C SER A 169 13.90 15.80 -15.71
N LYS A 170 13.34 14.59 -15.55
CA LYS A 170 13.47 13.53 -16.55
C LYS A 170 12.50 13.84 -17.70
N LEU A 171 13.06 14.24 -18.85
CA LEU A 171 12.33 14.44 -20.10
C LEU A 171 12.39 13.16 -20.94
N ILE A 172 11.22 12.61 -21.25
CA ILE A 172 11.04 11.42 -22.09
C ILE A 172 10.33 11.90 -23.36
N VAL A 173 10.77 11.50 -24.54
CA VAL A 173 10.13 11.92 -25.81
C VAL A 173 9.52 10.72 -26.53
N ASN A 174 8.34 10.87 -27.12
CA ASN A 174 7.80 9.88 -28.08
C ASN A 174 8.35 10.20 -29.47
N ARG A 175 9.14 9.29 -30.04
CA ARG A 175 9.82 9.44 -31.35
C ARG A 175 10.71 10.68 -31.41
N GLY A 176 10.57 11.52 -32.44
CA GLY A 176 11.44 12.67 -32.70
C GLY A 176 12.89 12.28 -33.07
N PHE A 177 13.08 11.13 -33.72
CA PHE A 177 14.41 10.55 -33.97
C PHE A 177 15.34 11.43 -34.80
N GLU A 178 14.76 12.25 -35.68
CA GLU A 178 15.44 13.24 -36.52
C GLU A 178 16.08 14.36 -35.69
N LEU A 179 15.56 14.61 -34.49
CA LEU A 179 15.99 15.71 -33.61
C LEU A 179 17.06 15.29 -32.60
N LEU A 180 17.30 13.98 -32.42
CA LEU A 180 18.15 13.45 -31.35
C LEU A 180 19.56 14.04 -31.35
N ASP A 181 20.15 14.26 -32.53
CA ASP A 181 21.49 14.83 -32.65
C ASP A 181 21.59 16.19 -31.93
N ALA A 182 20.50 16.96 -31.92
CA ALA A 182 20.43 18.26 -31.27
C ALA A 182 20.01 18.19 -29.78
N ILE A 183 19.12 17.26 -29.41
CA ILE A 183 18.43 17.30 -28.10
C ILE A 183 18.88 16.22 -27.10
N HIS A 184 19.72 15.27 -27.50
CA HIS A 184 20.06 14.10 -26.67
C HIS A 184 20.70 14.43 -25.31
N GLN A 185 21.27 15.63 -25.13
CA GLN A 185 21.81 16.08 -23.84
C GLN A 185 20.73 16.59 -22.87
N ASP A 186 19.55 16.93 -23.38
CA ASP A 186 18.44 17.50 -22.61
C ASP A 186 17.39 16.46 -22.18
N ILE A 187 17.42 15.29 -22.82
CA ILE A 187 16.43 14.21 -22.63
C ILE A 187 17.06 12.97 -22.01
N HIS A 188 16.21 12.10 -21.47
CA HIS A 188 16.64 10.90 -20.74
C HIS A 188 16.28 9.62 -21.47
N ALA A 189 15.14 9.62 -22.17
CA ALA A 189 14.63 8.42 -22.82
C ALA A 189 13.85 8.77 -24.08
N VAL A 190 13.81 7.81 -25.01
CA VAL A 190 13.02 7.85 -26.24
C VAL A 190 12.08 6.64 -26.26
N VAL A 191 10.81 6.92 -26.52
CA VAL A 191 9.72 5.95 -26.62
C VAL A 191 9.27 5.83 -28.06
N ALA A 192 8.81 4.66 -28.50
CA ALA A 192 8.04 4.54 -29.72
C ALA A 192 7.13 3.30 -29.73
N GLU A 193 6.21 3.30 -30.70
CA GLU A 193 5.10 2.37 -30.84
C GLU A 193 5.06 1.86 -32.30
N SER A 194 5.28 0.58 -32.60
CA SER A 194 5.70 -0.55 -31.75
C SER A 194 6.71 -1.40 -32.52
N LEU A 195 7.50 -2.27 -31.86
CA LEU A 195 8.51 -3.11 -32.52
C LEU A 195 7.97 -4.45 -33.02
N LEU A 196 7.09 -5.11 -32.26
CA LEU A 196 6.64 -6.48 -32.53
C LEU A 196 5.12 -6.59 -32.71
N SER A 197 4.35 -5.93 -31.85
CA SER A 197 2.89 -6.02 -31.76
C SER A 197 2.30 -4.62 -31.63
N ARG A 198 1.52 -4.20 -32.62
CA ARG A 198 0.89 -2.87 -32.68
C ARG A 198 -0.62 -2.96 -32.61
N TYR A 199 -1.25 -1.88 -32.15
CA TYR A 199 -2.70 -1.69 -32.24
C TYR A 199 -3.03 -0.86 -33.48
N ASN A 200 -3.90 -1.38 -34.34
CA ASN A 200 -4.41 -0.64 -35.49
C ASN A 200 -5.73 0.04 -35.11
N HIS A 201 -5.72 1.36 -34.96
CA HIS A 201 -6.90 2.14 -34.53
C HIS A 201 -8.08 2.05 -35.50
N ASP A 202 -7.83 2.05 -36.82
CA ASP A 202 -8.88 1.98 -37.83
C ASP A 202 -9.61 0.64 -37.80
N LYS A 203 -8.86 -0.45 -37.63
CA LYS A 203 -9.38 -1.83 -37.59
C LYS A 203 -9.76 -2.30 -36.19
N LYS A 204 -9.38 -1.54 -35.16
CA LYS A 204 -9.49 -1.90 -33.73
C LYS A 204 -8.94 -3.31 -33.45
N ALA A 205 -7.76 -3.60 -34.00
CA ALA A 205 -7.18 -4.94 -33.98
C ALA A 205 -5.68 -4.91 -33.64
N TYR A 206 -5.24 -5.92 -32.90
CA TYR A 206 -3.83 -6.15 -32.61
C TYR A 206 -3.19 -6.92 -33.77
N VAL A 207 -2.12 -6.39 -34.33
CA VAL A 207 -1.46 -6.94 -35.52
C VAL A 207 0.07 -6.93 -35.37
N ALA A 208 0.73 -7.85 -36.05
CA ALA A 208 2.20 -7.83 -36.13
C ALA A 208 2.71 -6.56 -36.84
N VAL A 209 3.86 -6.08 -36.39
CA VAL A 209 4.56 -4.96 -37.02
C VAL A 209 5.28 -5.44 -38.29
N PRO A 210 5.11 -4.78 -39.45
CA PRO A 210 5.84 -5.12 -40.66
C PRO A 210 7.35 -5.12 -40.44
N LYS A 211 8.08 -6.04 -41.09
CA LYS A 211 9.52 -6.19 -40.85
C LYS A 211 10.32 -4.93 -41.20
N ALA A 212 9.91 -4.19 -42.22
CA ALA A 212 10.52 -2.92 -42.60
C ALA A 212 10.40 -1.89 -41.47
N ASP A 213 9.18 -1.66 -40.97
CA ASP A 213 8.89 -0.74 -39.86
C ASP A 213 9.68 -1.12 -38.60
N SER A 214 9.69 -2.42 -38.25
CA SER A 214 10.41 -2.95 -37.09
C SER A 214 11.94 -2.75 -37.21
N THR A 215 12.50 -2.93 -38.41
CA THR A 215 13.93 -2.73 -38.67
C THR A 215 14.29 -1.25 -38.58
N TRP A 216 13.50 -0.38 -39.22
CA TRP A 216 13.68 1.08 -39.14
C TRP A 216 13.61 1.57 -37.70
N LEU A 217 12.66 1.06 -36.92
CA LEU A 217 12.50 1.47 -35.53
C LEU A 217 13.66 0.99 -34.64
N LEU A 218 14.12 -0.25 -34.84
CA LEU A 218 15.27 -0.79 -34.13
C LEU A 218 16.55 -0.01 -34.42
N ASP A 219 16.77 0.42 -35.67
CA ASP A 219 17.92 1.26 -36.04
C ASP A 219 17.90 2.61 -35.31
N ASN A 220 16.73 3.22 -35.19
CA ASN A 220 16.54 4.48 -34.46
C ASN A 220 16.73 4.31 -32.95
N PHE A 221 16.25 3.22 -32.35
CA PHE A 221 16.55 2.92 -30.95
C PHE A 221 18.04 2.67 -30.72
N ASN A 222 18.71 1.96 -31.63
CA ASN A 222 20.16 1.78 -31.56
C ASN A 222 20.92 3.12 -31.68
N LYS A 223 20.40 4.08 -32.46
CA LYS A 223 20.90 5.45 -32.48
C LYS A 223 20.71 6.15 -31.13
N ALA A 224 19.50 6.11 -30.55
CA ALA A 224 19.23 6.70 -29.24
C ALA A 224 20.15 6.16 -28.13
N LYS A 225 20.37 4.84 -28.11
CA LYS A 225 21.29 4.19 -27.16
C LYS A 225 22.74 4.64 -27.32
N LYS A 226 23.21 4.96 -28.54
CA LYS A 226 24.55 5.52 -28.74
C LYS A 226 24.72 6.89 -28.08
N TYR A 227 23.62 7.61 -27.87
CA TYR A 227 23.61 8.86 -27.09
C TYR A 227 23.43 8.66 -25.58
N GLY A 228 23.37 7.42 -25.10
CA GLY A 228 23.16 7.11 -23.68
C GLY A 228 21.71 7.25 -23.22
N LEU A 229 20.76 7.29 -24.15
CA LEU A 229 19.33 7.36 -23.84
C LEU A 229 18.74 5.98 -23.62
N ASP A 230 17.78 5.89 -22.71
CA ASP A 230 16.92 4.71 -22.60
C ASP A 230 16.03 4.62 -23.84
N ALA A 231 16.01 3.44 -24.47
CA ALA A 231 15.19 3.16 -25.64
C ALA A 231 14.05 2.22 -25.24
N ILE A 232 12.81 2.71 -25.39
CA ILE A 232 11.61 2.06 -24.87
C ILE A 232 10.62 1.79 -26.01
N SER A 233 10.16 0.55 -26.11
CA SER A 233 9.07 0.17 -27.01
C SER A 233 7.79 -0.11 -26.21
N ILE A 234 6.71 0.57 -26.56
CA ILE A 234 5.37 0.20 -26.09
C ILE A 234 4.78 -0.77 -27.11
N GLU A 235 4.42 -1.95 -26.62
CA GLU A 235 3.76 -2.99 -27.41
C GLU A 235 2.31 -3.13 -26.98
N TYR A 236 1.47 -3.52 -27.93
CA TYR A 236 0.03 -3.61 -27.70
C TYR A 236 -0.48 -5.04 -27.84
N SER A 237 -1.24 -5.50 -26.85
CA SER A 237 -1.84 -6.83 -26.85
C SER A 237 -3.07 -6.94 -25.95
N ASP A 238 -4.12 -7.62 -26.41
CA ASP A 238 -5.29 -8.08 -25.62
C ASP A 238 -5.11 -9.46 -24.99
N LYS A 239 -3.90 -10.03 -25.10
CA LYS A 239 -3.56 -11.36 -24.63
C LYS A 239 -3.37 -11.43 -23.11
N SER A 240 -3.19 -12.66 -22.61
CA SER A 240 -2.93 -12.92 -21.19
C SER A 240 -1.66 -12.23 -20.67
N THR A 241 -1.58 -11.99 -19.35
CA THR A 241 -0.38 -11.48 -18.68
C THR A 241 0.89 -12.25 -19.07
N GLN A 242 0.84 -13.58 -19.12
CA GLN A 242 2.00 -14.39 -19.45
C GLN A 242 2.47 -14.15 -20.90
N GLU A 243 1.54 -13.96 -21.83
CA GLU A 243 1.87 -13.63 -23.21
C GLU A 243 2.43 -12.21 -23.33
N ARG A 244 1.91 -11.24 -22.58
CA ARG A 244 2.48 -9.89 -22.51
C ARG A 244 3.92 -9.90 -21.99
N ILE A 245 4.19 -10.65 -20.92
CA ILE A 245 5.57 -10.85 -20.41
C ILE A 245 6.47 -11.51 -21.46
N ASN A 246 5.95 -12.47 -22.24
CA ASN A 246 6.73 -13.12 -23.31
C ASN A 246 7.07 -12.12 -24.43
N ILE A 247 6.12 -11.28 -24.85
CA ILE A 247 6.38 -10.18 -25.81
C ILE A 247 7.47 -9.26 -25.25
N ALA A 248 7.36 -8.86 -23.97
CA ALA A 248 8.33 -8.00 -23.32
C ALA A 248 9.74 -8.62 -23.31
N LYS A 249 9.86 -9.92 -23.05
CA LYS A 249 11.13 -10.66 -23.12
C LYS A 249 11.71 -10.70 -24.54
N GLU A 250 10.89 -10.86 -25.58
CA GLU A 250 11.37 -10.81 -26.96
C GLU A 250 11.88 -9.42 -27.35
N VAL A 251 11.19 -8.35 -26.94
CA VAL A 251 11.69 -6.98 -27.12
C VAL A 251 13.00 -6.77 -26.37
N LYS A 252 13.11 -7.24 -25.13
CA LYS A 252 14.35 -7.15 -24.34
C LYS A 252 15.53 -7.86 -24.98
N LYS A 253 15.32 -9.00 -25.66
CA LYS A 253 16.39 -9.68 -26.43
C LYS A 253 16.96 -8.84 -27.57
N LEU A 254 16.19 -7.86 -28.07
CA LEU A 254 16.66 -6.88 -29.05
C LEU A 254 17.44 -5.71 -28.39
N GLY A 255 17.58 -5.73 -27.06
CA GLY A 255 18.28 -4.72 -26.27
C GLY A 255 17.46 -3.45 -26.06
N ILE A 256 16.14 -3.55 -26.07
CA ILE A 256 15.16 -2.46 -25.93
C ILE A 256 14.31 -2.70 -24.68
N ILE A 257 14.01 -1.64 -23.92
CA ILE A 257 13.13 -1.71 -22.74
C ILE A 257 11.69 -1.87 -23.22
N ALA A 258 10.95 -2.80 -22.64
CA ALA A 258 9.60 -3.15 -23.09
C ALA A 258 8.53 -2.79 -22.07
N TYR A 259 7.41 -2.27 -22.56
CA TYR A 259 6.16 -2.19 -21.81
C TYR A 259 5.01 -2.66 -22.70
N VAL A 260 4.24 -3.64 -22.23
CA VAL A 260 3.19 -4.29 -23.02
C VAL A 260 1.84 -4.11 -22.36
N THR A 261 0.89 -3.47 -23.04
CA THR A 261 -0.45 -3.16 -22.49
C THR A 261 -1.53 -3.17 -23.57
N ASP A 262 -2.75 -2.73 -23.27
CA ASP A 262 -3.85 -2.59 -24.25
C ASP A 262 -3.65 -1.37 -25.16
N GLY A 263 -4.32 -1.39 -26.33
CA GLY A 263 -4.18 -0.38 -27.37
C GLY A 263 -4.57 1.06 -27.00
N LEU A 264 -5.11 1.29 -25.80
CA LEU A 264 -5.53 2.60 -25.30
C LEU A 264 -4.77 3.03 -24.02
N LEU A 265 -3.76 2.26 -23.60
CA LEU A 265 -2.97 2.50 -22.37
C LEU A 265 -3.84 2.54 -21.11
N GLN A 266 -4.84 1.69 -21.04
CA GLN A 266 -5.84 1.77 -20.00
C GLN A 266 -5.69 0.70 -18.90
N GLU A 267 -4.99 -0.40 -19.20
CA GLU A 267 -4.66 -1.50 -18.31
C GLU A 267 -3.26 -1.34 -17.70
N GLN A 268 -3.08 -1.89 -16.50
CA GLN A 268 -1.74 -2.06 -15.94
C GLN A 268 -0.97 -3.08 -16.78
N GLY A 269 -0.02 -2.58 -17.58
CA GLY A 269 0.80 -3.39 -18.47
C GLY A 269 1.91 -4.15 -17.76
N GLU A 270 2.63 -4.94 -18.55
CA GLU A 270 3.69 -5.84 -18.10
C GLU A 270 5.04 -5.47 -18.72
N CYS A 271 6.12 -5.75 -18.00
CA CYS A 271 7.49 -5.75 -18.51
C CYS A 271 8.02 -7.20 -18.62
N ASP A 272 9.34 -7.37 -18.75
CA ASP A 272 9.98 -8.68 -18.89
C ASP A 272 10.03 -9.51 -17.59
N ILE A 273 9.60 -8.92 -16.47
CA ILE A 273 9.63 -9.51 -15.13
C ILE A 273 8.19 -9.63 -14.60
N GLU A 274 7.88 -10.77 -13.99
CA GLU A 274 6.56 -11.04 -13.44
C GLU A 274 6.35 -10.29 -12.11
N ARG A 275 5.37 -9.38 -12.09
CA ARG A 275 4.89 -8.74 -10.86
C ARG A 275 3.93 -9.65 -10.10
N ILE A 276 4.16 -9.81 -8.80
CA ILE A 276 3.23 -10.50 -7.91
C ILE A 276 2.08 -9.58 -7.57
N ARG A 277 0.87 -9.94 -8.02
CA ARG A 277 -0.37 -9.28 -7.64
C ARG A 277 -0.73 -9.64 -6.21
N ARG A 278 -0.95 -8.64 -5.37
CA ARG A 278 -1.35 -8.79 -3.97
C ARG A 278 -2.79 -8.35 -3.70
N ASP A 279 -3.43 -7.69 -4.65
CA ASP A 279 -4.76 -7.14 -4.44
C ASP A 279 -5.78 -8.27 -4.47
N VAL A 280 -6.61 -8.35 -3.44
CA VAL A 280 -7.78 -9.22 -3.41
C VAL A 280 -9.01 -8.32 -3.47
N LEU A 281 -9.73 -8.39 -4.59
CA LEU A 281 -10.93 -7.59 -4.79
C LEU A 281 -12.08 -8.18 -3.99
N ILE A 282 -12.70 -7.41 -3.11
CA ILE A 282 -13.83 -7.86 -2.28
C ILE A 282 -15.07 -7.07 -2.65
N LEU A 283 -16.01 -7.72 -3.32
CA LEU A 283 -17.28 -7.13 -3.73
C LEU A 283 -18.31 -7.31 -2.62
N PHE A 284 -18.97 -6.22 -2.26
CA PHE A 284 -19.97 -6.21 -1.19
C PHE A 284 -21.02 -5.13 -1.45
N ASN A 285 -22.14 -5.20 -0.73
CA ASN A 285 -23.16 -4.17 -0.76
C ASN A 285 -23.05 -3.28 0.48
N GLN A 286 -22.43 -2.10 0.34
CA GLN A 286 -22.24 -1.16 1.44
C GLN A 286 -23.56 -0.62 1.99
N SER A 287 -24.64 -0.66 1.20
CA SER A 287 -25.96 -0.18 1.63
C SER A 287 -26.56 -0.98 2.79
N LEU A 288 -26.01 -2.18 3.07
CA LEU A 288 -26.46 -3.08 4.13
C LEU A 288 -25.79 -2.80 5.48
N PHE A 289 -24.76 -1.95 5.52
CA PHE A 289 -23.97 -1.72 6.73
C PHE A 289 -24.42 -0.48 7.49
N LYS A 290 -24.15 -0.48 8.79
CA LYS A 290 -24.37 0.67 9.67
C LYS A 290 -23.69 1.91 9.08
N ASP A 291 -24.41 3.03 9.09
CA ASP A 291 -23.98 4.34 8.57
C ASP A 291 -23.49 4.31 7.09
N HIS A 292 -23.76 3.21 6.37
CA HIS A 292 -23.22 2.94 5.04
C HIS A 292 -21.70 3.07 4.99
N ASP A 293 -20.98 2.56 5.99
CA ASP A 293 -19.52 2.59 6.04
C ASP A 293 -18.93 1.16 6.07
N ALA A 294 -17.93 0.94 5.23
CA ALA A 294 -17.26 -0.35 5.11
C ALA A 294 -16.57 -0.80 6.40
N VAL A 295 -16.23 0.12 7.32
CA VAL A 295 -15.63 -0.22 8.62
C VAL A 295 -16.48 -1.18 9.45
N TYR A 296 -17.80 -1.12 9.30
CA TYR A 296 -18.74 -1.99 10.02
C TYR A 296 -19.06 -3.29 9.28
N GLY A 297 -18.65 -3.42 8.02
CA GLY A 297 -18.90 -4.58 7.20
C GLY A 297 -18.12 -5.81 7.65
N GLU A 298 -18.76 -6.98 7.64
CA GLU A 298 -18.11 -8.28 7.87
C GLU A 298 -16.93 -8.49 6.91
N VAL A 299 -17.10 -8.06 5.65
CA VAL A 299 -16.03 -8.09 4.64
C VAL A 299 -14.75 -7.39 5.08
N HIS A 300 -14.85 -6.27 5.79
CA HIS A 300 -13.69 -5.58 6.31
C HIS A 300 -13.22 -6.22 7.62
N ARG A 301 -14.13 -6.35 8.60
CA ARG A 301 -13.83 -6.80 9.97
C ARG A 301 -13.29 -8.23 10.03
N LEU A 302 -13.70 -9.09 9.11
CA LEU A 302 -13.44 -10.52 9.17
C LEU A 302 -12.50 -11.03 8.06
N ALA A 303 -12.60 -10.52 6.83
CA ALA A 303 -11.74 -11.01 5.74
C ALA A 303 -10.37 -10.31 5.66
N SER A 304 -10.28 -9.04 6.04
CA SER A 304 -9.08 -8.22 5.81
C SER A 304 -7.86 -8.77 6.55
N MET A 305 -7.98 -9.04 7.86
CA MET A 305 -6.85 -9.46 8.69
C MET A 305 -6.25 -10.81 8.25
N PRO A 306 -7.04 -11.87 7.96
CA PRO A 306 -6.48 -13.12 7.43
C PRO A 306 -5.75 -12.95 6.10
N LEU A 307 -6.24 -12.10 5.20
CA LEU A 307 -5.57 -11.81 3.92
C LEU A 307 -4.26 -11.04 4.13
N GLU A 308 -4.26 -10.06 5.03
CA GLU A 308 -3.07 -9.28 5.38
C GLU A 308 -1.99 -10.14 6.01
N HIS A 309 -2.36 -11.14 6.82
CA HIS A 309 -1.42 -12.11 7.37
C HIS A 309 -0.62 -12.82 6.27
N PHE A 310 -1.26 -13.16 5.14
CA PHE A 310 -0.60 -13.76 3.97
C PHE A 310 0.13 -12.75 3.07
N GLY A 311 0.22 -11.49 3.47
CA GLY A 311 0.84 -10.44 2.67
C GLY A 311 -0.01 -9.97 1.49
N TYR A 312 -1.32 -10.24 1.48
CA TYR A 312 -2.26 -9.74 0.48
C TYR A 312 -2.95 -8.45 0.97
N VAL A 313 -3.50 -7.66 0.04
CA VAL A 313 -4.16 -6.39 0.33
C VAL A 313 -5.65 -6.48 -0.04
N PRO A 314 -6.57 -6.38 0.93
CA PRO A 314 -8.00 -6.36 0.65
C PRO A 314 -8.40 -5.04 -0.01
N ILE A 315 -9.05 -5.09 -1.16
CA ILE A 315 -9.58 -3.93 -1.88
C ILE A 315 -11.10 -4.00 -1.88
N LEU A 316 -11.73 -3.17 -1.05
CA LEU A 316 -13.17 -3.16 -0.85
C LEU A 316 -13.88 -2.44 -2.01
N TYR A 317 -14.84 -3.12 -2.63
CA TYR A 317 -15.57 -2.64 -3.79
C TYR A 317 -17.09 -2.65 -3.56
N ASP A 318 -17.66 -1.46 -3.36
CA ASP A 318 -19.08 -1.28 -3.13
C ASP A 318 -19.93 -1.42 -4.41
N LEU A 319 -20.68 -2.50 -4.49
CA LEU A 319 -21.61 -2.81 -5.58
C LEU A 319 -22.86 -1.93 -5.62
N SER A 320 -23.18 -1.24 -4.52
CA SER A 320 -24.39 -0.41 -4.44
C SER A 320 -24.24 0.91 -5.20
N THR A 321 -23.01 1.40 -5.35
CA THR A 321 -22.70 2.68 -5.99
C THR A 321 -21.84 2.55 -7.24
N LYS A 322 -21.11 1.44 -7.42
CA LYS A 322 -20.16 1.27 -8.52
C LYS A 322 -20.63 0.23 -9.54
N THR A 323 -20.30 0.47 -10.81
CA THR A 323 -20.42 -0.53 -11.88
C THR A 323 -19.38 -1.63 -11.68
N LEU A 324 -19.58 -2.83 -12.25
CA LEU A 324 -18.57 -3.88 -12.14
C LEU A 324 -17.25 -3.45 -12.80
N PRO A 325 -16.09 -3.75 -12.20
CA PRO A 325 -14.81 -3.38 -12.79
C PRO A 325 -14.60 -4.19 -14.07
N SER A 326 -14.40 -3.47 -15.18
CA SER A 326 -14.16 -4.09 -16.49
C SER A 326 -12.77 -4.72 -16.61
N ARG A 327 -11.85 -4.40 -15.69
CA ARG A 327 -10.46 -4.86 -15.66
C ARG A 327 -10.17 -5.44 -14.30
N VAL A 328 -9.76 -6.71 -14.29
CA VAL A 328 -9.50 -7.42 -13.04
C VAL A 328 -8.14 -8.10 -13.07
N GLU A 329 -7.81 -8.76 -14.17
CA GLU A 329 -6.59 -9.52 -14.37
C GLU A 329 -5.31 -8.69 -14.34
N ASP A 330 -5.36 -7.39 -14.64
CA ASP A 330 -4.20 -6.50 -14.65
C ASP A 330 -3.81 -6.07 -13.22
N GLN A 331 -4.76 -6.07 -12.29
CA GLN A 331 -4.57 -5.57 -10.92
C GLN A 331 -4.70 -6.65 -9.83
N TYR A 332 -5.71 -7.50 -9.90
CA TYR A 332 -6.12 -8.36 -8.79
C TYR A 332 -5.60 -9.79 -8.94
N HIS A 333 -5.20 -10.36 -7.83
CA HIS A 333 -4.84 -11.77 -7.71
C HIS A 333 -6.08 -12.66 -7.78
N SER A 334 -7.11 -12.30 -7.02
CA SER A 334 -8.33 -13.09 -6.84
C SER A 334 -9.48 -12.19 -6.38
N VAL A 335 -10.69 -12.74 -6.41
CA VAL A 335 -11.93 -12.04 -6.10
C VAL A 335 -12.70 -12.77 -5.00
N ILE A 336 -13.19 -12.03 -4.02
CA ILE A 336 -14.20 -12.47 -3.05
C ILE A 336 -15.49 -11.71 -3.37
N ILE A 337 -16.60 -12.43 -3.43
CA ILE A 337 -17.93 -11.85 -3.54
C ILE A 337 -18.69 -12.25 -2.27
N TRP A 338 -18.89 -11.28 -1.38
CA TRP A 338 -19.55 -11.48 -0.10
C TRP A 338 -20.67 -10.45 0.04
N SER A 339 -21.85 -10.82 -0.43
CA SER A 339 -23.03 -9.98 -0.41
C SER A 339 -24.29 -10.82 -0.33
N ASN A 340 -25.23 -10.38 0.49
CA ASN A 340 -26.55 -10.99 0.62
C ASN A 340 -27.51 -10.38 -0.41
N GLY A 341 -28.19 -11.23 -1.18
CA GLY A 341 -29.29 -10.86 -2.08
C GLY A 341 -28.97 -10.91 -3.57
N VAL A 342 -29.98 -11.29 -4.36
CA VAL A 342 -29.96 -11.17 -5.83
C VAL A 342 -29.84 -9.69 -6.17
N THR A 343 -28.73 -9.29 -6.79
CA THR A 343 -28.54 -7.89 -7.17
C THR A 343 -29.47 -7.52 -8.33
N LYS A 344 -29.77 -6.23 -8.50
CA LYS A 344 -30.51 -5.72 -9.68
C LYS A 344 -29.78 -5.96 -11.02
N ASN A 345 -28.58 -6.54 -10.98
CA ASN A 345 -27.69 -6.77 -12.12
C ASN A 345 -27.32 -8.27 -12.27
N ASP A 346 -28.21 -9.18 -11.88
CA ASP A 346 -28.06 -10.65 -11.95
C ASP A 346 -27.28 -11.15 -13.18
N GLU A 347 -27.78 -10.85 -14.40
CA GLU A 347 -27.13 -11.26 -15.66
C GLU A 347 -25.72 -10.67 -15.82
N LYS A 348 -25.49 -9.42 -15.41
CA LYS A 348 -24.17 -8.78 -15.52
C LYS A 348 -23.16 -9.40 -14.57
N LEU A 349 -23.57 -9.74 -13.34
CA LEU A 349 -22.70 -10.41 -12.38
C LEU A 349 -22.35 -11.83 -12.83
N TYR A 350 -23.34 -12.58 -13.31
CA TYR A 350 -23.10 -13.90 -13.88
C TYR A 350 -22.14 -13.82 -15.07
N ALA A 351 -22.38 -12.92 -16.04
CA ALA A 351 -21.48 -12.75 -17.19
C ALA A 351 -20.07 -12.29 -16.78
N TRP A 352 -19.97 -11.37 -15.82
CA TRP A 352 -18.69 -10.89 -15.32
C TRP A 352 -17.90 -11.98 -14.59
N THR A 353 -18.54 -12.79 -13.74
CA THR A 353 -17.88 -13.92 -13.08
C THR A 353 -17.43 -14.98 -14.09
N GLN A 354 -18.23 -15.28 -15.12
CA GLN A 354 -17.81 -16.17 -16.21
C GLN A 354 -16.58 -15.64 -16.96
N MET A 355 -16.49 -14.32 -17.18
CA MET A 355 -15.30 -13.69 -17.75
C MET A 355 -14.06 -13.88 -16.86
N LEU A 356 -14.20 -13.74 -15.54
CA LEU A 356 -13.10 -13.98 -14.59
C LEU A 356 -12.60 -15.43 -14.65
N LEU A 357 -13.54 -16.38 -14.68
CA LEU A 357 -13.26 -17.81 -14.78
C LEU A 357 -12.50 -18.13 -16.08
N ALA A 358 -12.92 -17.55 -17.21
CA ALA A 358 -12.25 -17.71 -18.50
C ALA A 358 -10.80 -17.17 -18.48
N LYS A 359 -10.51 -16.16 -17.65
CA LYS A 359 -9.16 -15.61 -17.43
C LYS A 359 -8.41 -16.30 -16.28
N ASN A 360 -8.93 -17.40 -15.73
CA ASN A 360 -8.37 -18.14 -14.60
C ASN A 360 -8.13 -17.29 -13.33
N ILE A 361 -8.96 -16.26 -13.12
CA ILE A 361 -8.98 -15.51 -11.86
C ILE A 361 -9.82 -16.28 -10.85
N LYS A 362 -9.27 -16.57 -9.67
CA LYS A 362 -9.99 -17.30 -8.62
C LYS A 362 -11.11 -16.44 -8.03
N VAL A 363 -12.30 -17.03 -7.89
CA VAL A 363 -13.49 -16.39 -7.33
C VAL A 363 -13.98 -17.20 -6.13
N LEU A 364 -14.19 -16.52 -4.99
CA LEU A 364 -14.79 -17.09 -3.80
C LEU A 364 -16.16 -16.43 -3.54
N PHE A 365 -17.22 -17.23 -3.52
CA PHE A 365 -18.55 -16.79 -3.12
C PHE A 365 -18.79 -17.05 -1.63
N ILE A 366 -19.27 -16.06 -0.89
CA ILE A 366 -19.62 -16.19 0.53
C ILE A 366 -21.08 -15.80 0.73
N ASP A 367 -21.79 -16.60 1.53
CA ASP A 367 -23.22 -16.60 1.83
C ASP A 367 -24.15 -16.92 0.64
N SER A 368 -23.91 -16.34 -0.53
CA SER A 368 -24.69 -16.62 -1.74
C SER A 368 -23.85 -16.61 -3.01
N LEU A 369 -24.36 -17.23 -4.08
CA LEU A 369 -23.76 -17.13 -5.42
C LEU A 369 -24.01 -15.76 -6.07
N VAL A 370 -24.77 -14.85 -5.43
CA VAL A 370 -25.18 -13.50 -5.87
C VAL A 370 -25.93 -13.38 -7.19
N PHE A 371 -26.05 -14.48 -7.95
CA PHE A 371 -26.90 -14.64 -9.12
C PHE A 371 -27.95 -15.73 -8.88
N THR A 372 -29.09 -15.63 -9.56
CA THR A 372 -30.17 -16.61 -9.54
C THR A 372 -29.68 -17.94 -10.10
N PRO A 373 -29.68 -19.02 -9.30
CA PRO A 373 -29.31 -20.35 -9.77
C PRO A 373 -30.29 -20.86 -10.83
N SER A 374 -29.75 -21.56 -11.82
CA SER A 374 -30.50 -22.41 -12.73
C SER A 374 -29.57 -23.53 -13.18
N ALA A 375 -30.12 -24.69 -13.53
CA ALA A 375 -29.33 -25.83 -14.03
C ALA A 375 -28.27 -25.44 -15.07
N LYS A 376 -28.59 -24.55 -16.02
CA LYS A 376 -27.62 -24.06 -17.03
C LYS A 376 -26.48 -23.24 -16.40
N ARG A 377 -26.80 -22.31 -15.51
CA ARG A 377 -25.82 -21.43 -14.87
C ARG A 377 -24.95 -22.22 -13.90
N LEU A 378 -25.54 -23.04 -13.03
CA LEU A 378 -24.81 -23.90 -12.10
C LEU A 378 -23.86 -24.84 -12.84
N LYS A 379 -24.30 -25.43 -13.94
CA LYS A 379 -23.46 -26.30 -14.77
C LYS A 379 -22.20 -25.62 -15.30
N SER A 380 -22.27 -24.32 -15.61
CA SER A 380 -21.09 -23.54 -16.03
C SER A 380 -20.03 -23.39 -14.92
N PHE A 381 -20.43 -23.54 -13.65
CA PHE A 381 -19.54 -23.57 -12.49
C PHE A 381 -19.21 -25.01 -12.06
N GLY A 382 -19.65 -26.03 -12.80
CA GLY A 382 -19.53 -27.43 -12.39
C GLY A 382 -20.35 -27.74 -11.14
N LEU A 383 -21.51 -27.10 -10.98
CA LEU A 383 -22.46 -27.31 -9.89
C LEU A 383 -23.78 -27.88 -10.42
N GLU A 384 -24.47 -28.66 -9.60
CA GLU A 384 -25.81 -29.20 -9.84
C GLU A 384 -26.74 -28.80 -8.69
N GLU A 385 -28.03 -28.73 -8.98
CA GLU A 385 -29.08 -28.51 -7.99
C GLU A 385 -30.01 -29.72 -7.91
N GLU A 386 -30.51 -29.99 -6.70
CA GLU A 386 -31.53 -30.99 -6.43
C GLU A 386 -32.56 -30.41 -5.45
N VAL A 387 -33.85 -30.68 -5.67
CA VAL A 387 -34.91 -30.26 -4.75
C VAL A 387 -34.74 -30.93 -3.40
N ASN A 388 -34.72 -30.15 -2.32
CA ASN A 388 -34.73 -30.70 -0.97
C ASN A 388 -36.10 -31.28 -0.65
N SER A 389 -36.16 -32.59 -0.43
CA SER A 389 -37.39 -33.35 -0.15
C SER A 389 -37.52 -33.70 1.34
N ASN A 390 -36.86 -32.96 2.23
CA ASN A 390 -36.97 -33.09 3.69
C ASN A 390 -37.88 -32.02 4.27
N ASP A 391 -38.32 -32.21 5.51
CA ASP A 391 -39.04 -31.17 6.24
C ASP A 391 -38.06 -30.11 6.75
N PHE A 392 -38.54 -28.87 6.89
CA PHE A 392 -37.75 -27.75 7.43
C PHE A 392 -37.13 -28.05 8.80
N VAL A 393 -37.80 -28.88 9.61
CA VAL A 393 -37.38 -29.28 10.96
C VAL A 393 -36.62 -30.60 11.02
N SER A 394 -36.37 -31.24 9.86
CA SER A 394 -35.66 -32.52 9.82
C SER A 394 -34.25 -32.37 10.40
N PRO A 395 -33.80 -33.31 11.26
CA PRO A 395 -32.45 -33.28 11.78
C PRO A 395 -31.43 -33.45 10.66
N THR A 396 -30.31 -32.75 10.77
CA THR A 396 -29.20 -32.83 9.83
C THR A 396 -27.92 -33.28 10.54
N LYS A 397 -27.02 -33.92 9.78
CA LYS A 397 -25.70 -34.32 10.24
C LYS A 397 -24.63 -33.58 9.45
N THR A 398 -23.91 -32.70 10.13
CA THR A 398 -22.76 -31.98 9.56
C THR A 398 -21.50 -32.84 9.62
N GLN A 399 -20.77 -32.91 8.51
CA GLN A 399 -19.48 -33.58 8.41
C GLN A 399 -18.47 -32.69 7.69
N TYR A 400 -17.30 -32.54 8.30
CA TYR A 400 -16.14 -31.89 7.69
C TYR A 400 -15.29 -32.94 6.97
N HIS A 401 -14.65 -32.53 5.90
CA HIS A 401 -13.86 -33.39 5.02
C HIS A 401 -12.46 -32.80 4.79
N GLN A 402 -11.61 -33.56 4.10
CA GLN A 402 -10.21 -33.24 3.89
C GLN A 402 -9.50 -32.99 5.23
N SER A 403 -8.67 -31.95 5.34
CA SER A 403 -8.00 -31.53 6.58
C SER A 403 -8.83 -30.57 7.44
N TYR A 404 -10.07 -30.28 7.07
CA TYR A 404 -10.90 -29.29 7.76
C TYR A 404 -11.65 -29.89 8.95
N ARG A 405 -11.95 -29.03 9.93
CA ARG A 405 -12.71 -29.32 11.14
C ARG A 405 -13.39 -28.05 11.63
N ALA A 406 -14.34 -28.21 12.56
CA ALA A 406 -14.91 -27.08 13.30
C ALA A 406 -13.79 -26.22 13.90
N TYR A 407 -13.89 -24.90 13.78
CA TYR A 407 -12.86 -23.96 14.20
C TYR A 407 -13.19 -23.27 15.54
N GLU A 408 -14.00 -22.21 15.54
CA GLU A 408 -14.46 -21.56 16.78
C GLU A 408 -15.73 -22.22 17.29
N ILE A 409 -16.69 -22.48 16.40
CA ILE A 409 -17.88 -23.29 16.67
C ILE A 409 -18.14 -24.27 15.52
N PRO A 410 -18.92 -25.34 15.72
CA PRO A 410 -19.38 -26.17 14.61
C PRO A 410 -20.35 -25.41 13.68
N ALA A 411 -20.21 -25.56 12.37
CA ALA A 411 -21.19 -25.13 11.37
C ALA A 411 -22.57 -25.73 11.61
N SER A 412 -23.60 -24.89 11.46
CA SER A 412 -25.01 -25.26 11.49
C SER A 412 -25.71 -24.63 10.28
N VAL A 413 -26.00 -25.42 9.27
CA VAL A 413 -26.53 -24.87 8.02
C VAL A 413 -28.06 -24.75 8.08
N SER A 414 -28.58 -23.64 7.58
CA SER A 414 -30.02 -23.44 7.40
C SER A 414 -30.63 -24.49 6.47
N TYR A 415 -31.93 -24.76 6.63
CA TYR A 415 -32.67 -25.54 5.64
C TYR A 415 -32.76 -24.73 4.33
N GLU A 416 -32.52 -25.40 3.21
CA GLU A 416 -32.58 -24.81 1.88
C GLU A 416 -33.54 -25.62 1.00
N GLU A 417 -34.37 -24.94 0.20
CA GLU A 417 -35.30 -25.61 -0.73
C GLU A 417 -34.57 -26.28 -1.90
N GLN A 418 -33.41 -25.74 -2.29
CA GLN A 418 -32.55 -26.29 -3.35
C GLN A 418 -31.20 -26.65 -2.76
N ILE A 419 -30.81 -27.91 -2.92
CA ILE A 419 -29.51 -28.42 -2.51
C ILE A 419 -28.53 -28.23 -3.65
N ILE A 420 -27.43 -27.51 -3.39
CA ILE A 420 -26.33 -27.35 -4.34
C ILE A 420 -25.27 -28.43 -4.07
N LYS A 421 -24.79 -29.07 -5.15
CA LYS A 421 -23.73 -30.08 -5.13
C LYS A 421 -22.67 -29.78 -6.18
N PRO A 422 -21.37 -29.93 -5.86
CA PRO A 422 -20.32 -29.81 -6.87
C PRO A 422 -20.17 -31.11 -7.67
N MET A 423 -19.92 -31.00 -8.97
CA MET A 423 -19.58 -32.13 -9.84
C MET A 423 -18.10 -32.48 -9.68
N ASN A 424 -17.80 -33.75 -9.35
CA ASN A 424 -16.44 -34.30 -9.34
C ASN A 424 -15.43 -33.60 -8.40
N VAL A 425 -15.89 -32.97 -7.32
CA VAL A 425 -15.05 -32.30 -6.32
C VAL A 425 -15.41 -32.80 -4.93
N GLN A 426 -14.40 -33.05 -4.09
CA GLN A 426 -14.62 -33.43 -2.70
C GLN A 426 -15.03 -32.20 -1.86
N PRO A 427 -16.12 -32.29 -1.08
CA PRO A 427 -16.62 -31.18 -0.25
C PRO A 427 -15.59 -30.79 0.83
N ILE A 428 -15.71 -29.56 1.37
CA ILE A 428 -15.09 -29.17 2.64
C ILE A 428 -16.05 -29.45 3.80
N LEU A 429 -17.32 -29.12 3.59
CA LEU A 429 -18.41 -29.35 4.52
C LEU A 429 -19.57 -30.00 3.78
N SER A 430 -20.11 -31.09 4.32
CA SER A 430 -21.33 -31.72 3.84
C SER A 430 -22.37 -31.81 4.95
N VAL A 431 -23.64 -31.67 4.60
CA VAL A 431 -24.79 -31.80 5.50
C VAL A 431 -25.66 -32.93 4.97
N THR A 432 -25.77 -34.02 5.72
CA THR A 432 -26.65 -35.15 5.37
C THR A 432 -28.00 -34.98 6.06
N TYR A 433 -29.07 -34.98 5.28
CA TYR A 433 -30.44 -34.94 5.77
C TYR A 433 -30.97 -36.33 6.13
N GLN A 434 -32.09 -36.38 6.85
CA GLN A 434 -32.70 -37.62 7.32
C GLN A 434 -33.07 -38.60 6.19
N ASN A 435 -33.52 -38.12 5.03
CA ASN A 435 -33.83 -38.96 3.87
C ASN A 435 -32.59 -39.43 3.07
N GLY A 436 -31.38 -39.08 3.51
CA GLY A 436 -30.12 -39.42 2.85
C GLY A 436 -29.65 -38.43 1.78
N GLN A 437 -30.43 -37.38 1.46
CA GLN A 437 -29.94 -36.28 0.62
C GLN A 437 -28.75 -35.58 1.29
N ILE A 438 -27.77 -35.15 0.50
CA ILE A 438 -26.55 -34.51 0.98
C ILE A 438 -26.42 -33.12 0.37
N SER A 439 -26.34 -32.08 1.19
CA SER A 439 -25.95 -30.74 0.76
C SER A 439 -24.45 -30.52 0.93
N THR A 440 -23.84 -29.76 0.01
CA THR A 440 -22.43 -29.36 0.09
C THR A 440 -22.36 -27.84 0.20
N PRO A 441 -22.53 -27.28 1.41
CA PRO A 441 -22.51 -25.83 1.63
C PRO A 441 -21.13 -25.18 1.43
N ILE A 442 -20.04 -25.92 1.59
CA ILE A 442 -18.67 -25.40 1.39
C ILE A 442 -17.88 -26.36 0.51
N ALA A 443 -17.33 -25.83 -0.58
CA ALA A 443 -16.43 -26.57 -1.46
C ALA A 443 -15.39 -25.64 -2.10
N ILE A 444 -14.23 -26.22 -2.44
CA ILE A 444 -13.17 -25.58 -3.20
C ILE A 444 -13.11 -26.25 -4.57
N THR A 445 -13.19 -25.46 -5.63
CA THR A 445 -13.29 -25.89 -7.03
C THR A 445 -12.07 -25.42 -7.83
N SER A 446 -11.99 -25.78 -9.12
CA SER A 446 -10.91 -25.31 -9.98
C SER A 446 -10.90 -23.79 -10.20
N TRP A 447 -12.06 -23.13 -10.08
CA TRP A 447 -12.22 -21.69 -10.24
C TRP A 447 -12.17 -20.91 -8.93
N GLY A 448 -11.99 -21.59 -7.80
CA GLY A 448 -11.88 -20.96 -6.48
C GLY A 448 -12.71 -21.73 -5.47
N GLY A 449 -13.86 -21.20 -5.07
CA GLY A 449 -14.77 -21.94 -4.20
C GLY A 449 -16.01 -21.17 -3.80
N TYR A 450 -16.77 -21.78 -2.90
CA TYR A 450 -17.94 -21.16 -2.31
C TYR A 450 -18.13 -21.61 -0.86
N ALA A 451 -18.74 -20.76 -0.06
CA ALA A 451 -19.33 -21.11 1.21
C ALA A 451 -20.70 -20.44 1.32
N LEU A 452 -21.77 -21.23 1.27
CA LEU A 452 -23.14 -20.74 1.15
C LEU A 452 -23.90 -20.86 2.48
N HIS A 453 -25.02 -20.14 2.59
CA HIS A 453 -26.02 -20.34 3.63
C HIS A 453 -25.47 -20.23 5.06
N HIS A 454 -24.59 -19.25 5.29
CA HIS A 454 -23.95 -18.98 6.58
C HIS A 454 -23.12 -20.16 7.13
N ALA A 455 -22.76 -21.13 6.28
CA ALA A 455 -21.98 -22.28 6.72
C ALA A 455 -20.54 -21.92 7.14
N LEU A 456 -20.02 -20.79 6.64
CA LEU A 456 -18.68 -20.30 6.98
C LEU A 456 -18.66 -19.50 8.29
N LEU A 457 -19.71 -18.71 8.53
CA LEU A 457 -19.78 -17.73 9.60
C LEU A 457 -21.16 -17.75 10.25
N HIS A 458 -21.17 -17.80 11.58
CA HIS A 458 -22.39 -17.74 12.38
C HIS A 458 -22.41 -16.50 13.26
N ASN A 459 -23.57 -15.85 13.29
CA ASN A 459 -23.79 -14.65 14.09
C ASN A 459 -24.69 -15.02 15.27
N ILE A 460 -24.14 -14.95 16.49
CA ILE A 460 -24.88 -15.23 17.74
C ILE A 460 -24.81 -13.99 18.62
N GLY A 461 -25.93 -13.27 18.73
CA GLY A 461 -25.95 -11.96 19.37
C GLY A 461 -25.17 -10.94 18.55
N GLU A 462 -24.19 -10.28 19.16
CA GLU A 462 -23.31 -9.31 18.49
C GLU A 462 -21.99 -9.93 18.00
N GLU A 463 -21.78 -11.23 18.29
CA GLU A 463 -20.54 -11.94 18.00
C GLU A 463 -20.62 -12.74 16.70
N ASN A 464 -19.50 -12.76 15.96
CA ASN A 464 -19.36 -13.53 14.73
C ASN A 464 -18.34 -14.65 14.97
N TYR A 465 -18.71 -15.88 14.63
CA TYR A 465 -17.93 -17.09 14.86
C TYR A 465 -17.61 -17.80 13.54
N TRP A 466 -16.33 -18.10 13.34
CA TRP A 466 -15.86 -18.87 12.21
C TRP A 466 -16.10 -20.36 12.43
N CYS A 467 -16.85 -20.97 11.51
CA CYS A 467 -17.08 -22.42 11.56
C CYS A 467 -15.95 -23.22 10.90
N VAL A 468 -15.20 -22.57 10.01
CA VAL A 468 -14.03 -23.11 9.32
C VAL A 468 -12.87 -22.14 9.52
N ASN A 469 -11.64 -22.64 9.66
CA ASN A 469 -10.46 -21.80 9.82
C ASN A 469 -10.30 -20.84 8.62
N PRO A 470 -10.44 -19.51 8.79
CA PRO A 470 -10.44 -18.56 7.68
C PRO A 470 -9.06 -18.46 7.00
N PHE A 471 -7.97 -18.67 7.74
CA PHE A 471 -6.63 -18.64 7.17
C PHE A 471 -6.42 -19.77 6.18
N GLN A 472 -6.82 -21.00 6.57
CA GLN A 472 -6.70 -22.15 5.70
C GLN A 472 -7.67 -22.04 4.51
N PHE A 473 -8.93 -21.68 4.77
CA PHE A 473 -9.95 -21.60 3.75
C PHE A 473 -9.65 -20.56 2.68
N PHE A 474 -9.26 -19.33 3.05
CA PHE A 474 -8.90 -18.31 2.07
C PHE A 474 -7.65 -18.66 1.29
N LYS A 475 -6.63 -19.26 1.95
CA LYS A 475 -5.42 -19.71 1.27
C LYS A 475 -5.75 -20.72 0.16
N ASP A 476 -6.54 -21.74 0.49
CA ASP A 476 -6.85 -22.83 -0.42
C ASP A 476 -7.84 -22.37 -1.52
N ALA A 477 -8.92 -21.67 -1.15
CA ALA A 477 -9.97 -21.27 -2.09
C ALA A 477 -9.53 -20.16 -3.06
N LEU A 478 -8.66 -19.24 -2.64
CA LEU A 478 -8.16 -18.16 -3.50
C LEU A 478 -6.84 -18.51 -4.19
N GLY A 479 -6.25 -19.66 -3.86
CA GLY A 479 -4.94 -20.06 -4.37
C GLY A 479 -3.84 -19.07 -3.97
N LEU A 480 -3.82 -18.63 -2.71
CA LEU A 480 -2.83 -17.65 -2.24
C LEU A 480 -1.42 -18.26 -2.30
N ASN A 481 -0.58 -17.65 -3.14
CA ASN A 481 0.79 -18.09 -3.38
C ASN A 481 1.66 -17.92 -2.13
N THR A 482 2.68 -18.77 -2.00
CA THR A 482 3.75 -18.53 -1.01
C THR A 482 4.68 -17.46 -1.56
N ILE A 483 4.57 -16.25 -1.05
CA ILE A 483 5.33 -15.06 -1.44
C ILE A 483 6.17 -14.57 -0.25
N PRO A 484 7.21 -13.74 -0.46
CA PRO A 484 7.84 -13.00 0.65
C PRO A 484 6.81 -12.03 1.23
N MET A 485 6.24 -12.32 2.38
CA MET A 485 5.15 -11.53 2.97
C MET A 485 5.74 -10.32 3.70
N PRO A 486 5.50 -9.08 3.27
CA PRO A 486 5.89 -7.90 4.02
C PRO A 486 5.24 -7.92 5.41
N ASP A 487 6.03 -7.76 6.46
CA ASP A 487 5.57 -7.92 7.83
C ASP A 487 5.70 -6.61 8.63
N PRO A 488 4.58 -5.93 8.95
CA PRO A 488 4.59 -4.72 9.76
C PRO A 488 4.66 -4.99 11.28
N THR A 489 4.69 -6.25 11.72
CA THR A 489 4.69 -6.64 13.14
C THR A 489 6.08 -6.90 13.72
N THR A 490 7.10 -7.01 12.85
CA THR A 490 8.47 -7.40 13.19
C THR A 490 9.47 -6.39 12.62
N GLU A 491 10.53 -6.10 13.37
CA GLU A 491 11.69 -5.32 12.92
C GLU A 491 12.96 -6.03 13.36
N ALA A 492 13.89 -6.25 12.43
CA ALA A 492 15.17 -6.93 12.68
C ALA A 492 15.00 -8.24 13.48
N GLY A 493 14.04 -9.07 13.09
CA GLY A 493 13.78 -10.38 13.70
C GLY A 493 13.07 -10.36 15.06
N ARG A 494 12.83 -9.20 15.69
CA ARG A 494 12.07 -9.10 16.95
C ARG A 494 10.68 -8.51 16.71
N ARG A 495 9.69 -8.97 17.49
CA ARG A 495 8.35 -8.35 17.53
C ARG A 495 8.48 -6.87 17.91
N ILE A 496 7.73 -6.01 17.25
CA ILE A 496 7.72 -4.58 17.54
C ILE A 496 6.99 -4.30 18.87
N LEU A 497 7.51 -3.35 19.64
CA LEU A 497 6.85 -2.71 20.79
C LEU A 497 6.79 -1.20 20.52
N PHE A 498 5.61 -0.62 20.63
CA PHE A 498 5.42 0.84 20.66
C PHE A 498 4.32 1.21 21.65
N ALA A 499 4.28 2.48 22.05
CA ALA A 499 3.26 3.02 22.94
C ALA A 499 2.71 4.33 22.37
N HIS A 500 1.40 4.53 22.46
CA HIS A 500 0.78 5.81 22.16
C HIS A 500 -0.28 6.19 23.17
N VAL A 501 -0.39 7.50 23.42
CA VAL A 501 -1.28 8.04 24.45
C VAL A 501 -2.18 9.12 23.84
N ASP A 502 -3.49 8.89 23.92
CA ASP A 502 -4.50 9.84 23.49
C ASP A 502 -4.67 10.96 24.52
N GLY A 503 -5.03 12.15 24.04
CA GLY A 503 -4.96 13.39 24.80
C GLY A 503 -5.99 13.54 25.93
N ASP A 504 -6.97 12.62 26.03
CA ASP A 504 -8.13 12.72 26.90
C ASP A 504 -7.79 12.70 28.38
N GLY A 505 -8.36 13.65 29.12
CA GLY A 505 -8.27 13.69 30.58
C GLY A 505 -6.94 14.25 31.06
N PHE A 506 -6.30 15.14 30.29
CA PHE A 506 -5.05 15.80 30.66
C PHE A 506 -5.20 16.57 32.00
N VAL A 507 -6.40 17.09 32.23
CA VAL A 507 -6.85 17.87 33.39
C VAL A 507 -7.44 17.07 34.53
N GLU A 508 -7.62 15.75 34.39
CA GLU A 508 -8.29 14.99 35.46
C GLU A 508 -7.49 15.09 36.76
N GLN A 509 -8.18 15.30 37.88
CA GLN A 509 -7.52 15.33 39.20
C GLN A 509 -7.14 13.92 39.63
N SER A 510 -5.92 13.75 40.13
CA SER A 510 -5.51 12.50 40.75
C SER A 510 -6.29 12.25 42.06
N ARG A 511 -6.85 11.05 42.19
CA ARG A 511 -7.54 10.62 43.41
C ARG A 511 -6.57 10.26 44.54
N THR A 512 -5.31 9.99 44.22
CA THR A 512 -4.27 9.67 45.21
C THR A 512 -3.59 10.93 45.74
N ASN A 513 -3.50 11.98 44.92
CA ASN A 513 -3.02 13.30 45.33
C ASN A 513 -3.87 14.38 44.66
N LYS A 514 -4.75 15.03 45.42
CA LYS A 514 -5.68 16.04 44.89
C LYS A 514 -4.99 17.31 44.37
N GLU A 515 -3.72 17.52 44.70
CA GLU A 515 -2.92 18.65 44.23
C GLU A 515 -2.26 18.38 42.87
N GLN A 516 -2.30 17.13 42.38
CA GLN A 516 -1.73 16.72 41.09
C GLN A 516 -2.82 16.43 40.06
N LEU A 517 -2.53 16.77 38.80
CA LEU A 517 -3.30 16.29 37.66
C LEU A 517 -2.86 14.86 37.28
N ALA A 518 -3.70 14.15 36.54
CA ALA A 518 -3.42 12.81 36.03
C ALA A 518 -2.19 12.83 35.10
N SER A 519 -1.99 13.92 34.36
CA SER A 519 -0.79 14.17 33.55
C SER A 519 0.48 14.27 34.39
N ASP A 520 0.45 14.96 35.54
CA ASP A 520 1.58 15.02 36.48
C ASP A 520 1.90 13.61 37.04
N ALA A 521 0.86 12.88 37.47
CA ALA A 521 1.02 11.52 38.00
C ALA A 521 1.63 10.55 36.95
N LEU A 522 1.22 10.64 35.69
CA LEU A 522 1.79 9.80 34.61
C LEU A 522 3.26 10.15 34.32
N ILE A 523 3.62 11.44 34.37
CA ILE A 523 5.03 11.85 34.22
C ILE A 523 5.89 11.22 35.33
N GLU A 524 5.43 11.30 36.57
CA GLU A 524 6.19 10.85 37.74
C GLU A 524 6.23 9.32 37.86
N GLU A 525 5.12 8.63 37.64
CA GLU A 525 5.01 7.19 37.95
C GLU A 525 5.26 6.28 36.74
N ILE A 526 5.06 6.78 35.51
CA ILE A 526 5.12 5.97 34.28
C ILE A 526 6.21 6.49 33.33
N TYR A 527 6.11 7.72 32.83
CA TYR A 527 6.96 8.19 31.73
C TYR A 527 8.43 8.31 32.14
N THR A 528 8.72 8.77 33.36
CA THR A 528 10.11 8.85 33.87
C THR A 528 10.67 7.49 34.26
N LYS A 529 9.80 6.56 34.68
CA LYS A 529 10.17 5.20 35.09
C LYS A 529 10.49 4.28 33.91
N TYR A 530 9.77 4.41 32.80
CA TYR A 530 9.87 3.50 31.65
C TYR A 530 10.46 4.19 30.41
N PRO A 531 11.78 4.05 30.17
CA PRO A 531 12.42 4.59 28.99
C PRO A 531 12.13 3.69 27.79
N ILE A 532 10.94 3.83 27.22
CA ILE A 532 10.57 3.24 25.93
C ILE A 532 10.08 4.37 25.01
N PRO A 533 10.27 4.28 23.69
CA PRO A 533 9.72 5.26 22.75
C PRO A 533 8.20 5.28 22.86
N GLN A 534 7.65 6.47 23.13
CA GLN A 534 6.20 6.69 23.20
C GLN A 534 5.85 7.93 22.42
N THR A 535 4.71 7.91 21.74
CA THR A 535 4.17 9.09 21.08
C THR A 535 2.93 9.55 21.85
N VAL A 536 2.99 10.74 22.43
CA VAL A 536 1.96 11.24 23.32
C VAL A 536 1.29 12.44 22.66
N SER A 537 -0.03 12.39 22.55
CA SER A 537 -0.84 13.42 21.92
C SER A 537 -1.51 14.33 22.95
N MET A 538 -2.06 15.45 22.48
CA MET A 538 -2.76 16.42 23.33
C MET A 538 -3.97 17.00 22.61
N ILE A 539 -5.05 17.22 23.36
CA ILE A 539 -6.20 17.99 22.89
C ILE A 539 -5.90 19.47 23.18
N GLN A 540 -5.73 20.30 22.14
CA GLN A 540 -5.41 21.72 22.35
C GLN A 540 -6.49 22.42 23.19
N GLY A 541 -7.77 22.08 22.98
CA GLY A 541 -8.89 22.64 23.73
C GLY A 541 -8.95 22.27 25.20
N GLU A 542 -8.22 21.26 25.67
CA GLU A 542 -8.06 21.01 27.11
C GLU A 542 -6.97 21.91 27.72
N ILE A 543 -5.91 22.23 26.96
CA ILE A 543 -4.67 22.84 27.46
C ILE A 543 -4.62 24.35 27.26
N ASP A 544 -5.10 24.84 26.12
CA ASP A 544 -4.96 26.23 25.73
C ASP A 544 -5.95 27.14 26.45
N SER A 545 -5.62 28.43 26.57
CA SER A 545 -6.47 29.42 27.26
C SER A 545 -7.75 29.74 26.50
N ILE A 546 -7.82 29.35 25.21
CA ILE A 546 -9.04 29.39 24.39
C ILE A 546 -9.99 28.21 24.68
N GLY A 547 -9.55 27.27 25.51
CA GLY A 547 -10.17 25.97 25.73
C GLY A 547 -11.16 25.91 26.88
N MET A 548 -11.37 24.70 27.39
CA MET A 548 -12.34 24.40 28.45
C MET A 548 -11.89 24.88 29.85
N PHE A 549 -10.57 24.95 30.10
CA PHE A 549 -10.02 25.19 31.44
C PHE A 549 -8.98 26.34 31.45
N PRO A 550 -9.38 27.59 31.11
CA PRO A 550 -8.45 28.70 30.98
C PRO A 550 -7.65 28.98 32.26
N GLN A 551 -8.24 28.75 33.43
CA GLN A 551 -7.59 28.98 34.73
C GLN A 551 -6.45 27.99 35.02
N LEU A 552 -6.46 26.80 34.40
CA LEU A 552 -5.41 25.79 34.55
C LEU A 552 -4.37 25.83 33.41
N SER A 553 -4.60 26.66 32.39
CA SER A 553 -3.82 26.66 31.15
C SER A 553 -2.32 26.86 31.37
N SER A 554 -1.93 27.76 32.27
CA SER A 554 -0.51 27.99 32.60
C SER A 554 0.17 26.74 33.17
N HIS A 555 -0.49 26.03 34.09
CA HIS A 555 0.04 24.78 34.65
C HIS A 555 0.12 23.70 33.56
N MET A 556 -0.93 23.54 32.77
CA MET A 556 -0.95 22.51 31.72
C MET A 556 0.10 22.73 30.63
N LYS A 557 0.34 23.98 30.22
CA LYS A 557 1.40 24.32 29.24
C LYS A 557 2.79 24.01 29.80
N GLU A 558 3.02 24.24 31.10
CA GLU A 558 4.26 23.85 31.75
C GLU A 558 4.39 22.32 31.85
N THR A 559 3.32 21.61 32.20
CA THR A 559 3.28 20.14 32.21
C THR A 559 3.51 19.56 30.80
N ALA A 560 2.93 20.16 29.75
CA ALA A 560 3.16 19.81 28.35
C ALA A 560 4.64 19.93 27.97
N LYS A 561 5.26 21.04 28.36
CA LYS A 561 6.69 21.29 28.15
C LYS A 561 7.53 20.24 28.88
N ARG A 562 7.28 19.99 30.17
CA ARG A 562 7.97 18.96 30.96
C ARG A 562 7.86 17.58 30.29
N LEU A 563 6.66 17.19 29.86
CA LEU A 563 6.39 15.93 29.18
C LEU A 563 7.22 15.78 27.89
N TYR A 564 7.19 16.74 26.98
CA TYR A 564 7.89 16.64 25.70
C TYR A 564 9.42 16.82 25.80
N HIS A 565 9.93 17.29 26.94
CA HIS A 565 11.36 17.30 27.22
C HIS A 565 11.89 15.93 27.69
N ILE A 566 11.04 14.95 28.02
CA ILE A 566 11.46 13.57 28.32
C ILE A 566 12.02 12.93 27.03
N PRO A 567 13.27 12.41 27.00
CA PRO A 567 13.95 12.02 25.76
C PRO A 567 13.16 11.06 24.85
N TRP A 568 12.53 10.05 25.43
CA TRP A 568 11.80 9.01 24.70
C TRP A 568 10.31 9.33 24.42
N ILE A 569 9.86 10.56 24.70
CA ILE A 569 8.51 11.02 24.33
C ILE A 569 8.56 11.83 23.02
N GLN A 570 7.73 11.44 22.05
CA GLN A 570 7.50 12.14 20.78
C GLN A 570 6.15 12.87 20.82
N PRO A 571 6.10 14.17 20.45
CA PRO A 571 4.85 14.93 20.46
C PRO A 571 3.88 14.51 19.34
N ALA A 572 2.59 14.59 19.61
CA ALA A 572 1.50 14.42 18.65
C ALA A 572 0.31 15.32 19.00
N SER A 573 -0.69 15.38 18.10
CA SER A 573 -1.96 16.06 18.34
C SER A 573 -3.11 15.06 18.44
N HIS A 574 -4.05 15.35 19.35
CA HIS A 574 -5.37 14.72 19.42
C HIS A 574 -6.47 15.74 19.08
N THR A 575 -6.14 16.56 18.08
CA THR A 575 -6.94 17.66 17.53
C THR A 575 -7.13 18.85 18.46
N LEU A 576 -7.87 19.86 17.99
CA LEU A 576 -8.19 21.05 18.78
C LEU A 576 -9.41 20.81 19.66
N SER A 577 -10.55 20.48 19.08
CA SER A 577 -11.83 20.35 19.78
C SER A 577 -12.22 18.92 20.10
N HIS A 578 -11.39 17.94 19.75
CA HIS A 578 -11.69 16.51 19.87
C HIS A 578 -13.04 16.14 19.21
N PRO A 579 -13.14 16.20 17.86
CA PRO A 579 -14.31 15.71 17.14
C PRO A 579 -14.72 14.30 17.58
N PHE A 580 -15.97 14.16 18.01
CA PHE A 580 -16.56 12.87 18.41
C PHE A 580 -17.05 12.07 17.19
N ILE A 581 -17.51 12.76 16.13
CA ILE A 581 -18.00 12.15 14.89
C ILE A 581 -17.51 12.96 13.69
N TRP A 582 -16.44 12.48 13.04
CA TRP A 582 -15.76 13.21 11.95
C TRP A 582 -16.67 13.48 10.74
N SER A 583 -17.54 12.53 10.40
CA SER A 583 -18.47 12.68 9.27
C SER A 583 -19.57 13.74 9.50
N LYS A 584 -19.84 14.09 10.77
CA LYS A 584 -20.88 15.04 11.16
C LYS A 584 -20.31 16.40 11.50
N VAL A 585 -19.15 16.48 12.14
CA VAL A 585 -18.52 17.77 12.47
C VAL A 585 -18.23 18.61 11.23
N THR A 586 -17.86 17.95 10.12
CA THR A 586 -17.64 18.58 8.81
C THR A 586 -18.94 19.09 8.15
N LYS A 587 -20.09 18.47 8.46
CA LYS A 587 -21.40 18.81 7.86
C LYS A 587 -22.24 19.74 8.75
N ALA A 588 -22.05 19.69 10.06
CA ALA A 588 -22.84 20.43 11.04
C ALA A 588 -22.65 21.95 10.96
N GLU A 589 -21.63 22.44 10.25
CA GLU A 589 -21.50 23.87 9.93
C GLU A 589 -22.35 24.31 8.73
N ASN A 590 -22.71 23.38 7.83
CA ASN A 590 -23.59 23.64 6.69
C ASN A 590 -25.09 23.60 7.07
N ALA A 591 -25.42 23.35 8.34
CA ALA A 591 -26.78 23.29 8.85
C ALA A 591 -26.88 23.98 10.21
N LYS A 592 -28.02 24.61 10.53
CA LYS A 592 -28.24 25.17 11.88
C LYS A 592 -28.05 24.07 12.95
N PRO A 593 -27.34 24.33 14.06
CA PRO A 593 -27.16 23.35 15.12
C PRO A 593 -28.53 22.88 15.63
N LYS A 594 -28.81 21.57 15.55
CA LYS A 594 -29.96 20.99 16.25
C LYS A 594 -29.61 20.97 17.75
N ALA A 595 -30.49 21.53 18.58
CA ALA A 595 -30.32 21.56 20.02
C ALA A 595 -30.04 20.13 20.57
N GLY A 596 -28.98 19.99 21.36
CA GLY A 596 -28.67 18.75 22.09
C GLY A 596 -27.70 17.75 21.44
N LYS A 597 -27.01 18.08 20.34
CA LYS A 597 -25.95 17.22 19.76
C LYS A 597 -24.65 17.99 19.54
N ASN A 598 -23.75 17.96 20.52
CA ASN A 598 -22.38 18.44 20.33
C ASN A 598 -21.54 17.34 19.68
N TYR A 599 -20.83 17.67 18.60
CA TYR A 599 -19.98 16.74 17.86
C TYR A 599 -18.48 16.92 18.18
N HIS A 600 -18.17 17.74 19.17
CA HIS A 600 -16.83 18.06 19.67
C HIS A 600 -16.97 18.63 21.09
N LEU A 601 -15.86 18.85 21.79
CA LEU A 601 -15.80 19.50 23.11
C LEU A 601 -16.37 20.93 23.05
N ALA A 602 -17.01 21.36 24.14
CA ALA A 602 -17.63 22.69 24.23
C ALA A 602 -16.59 23.79 24.43
N LEU A 603 -15.96 24.21 23.33
CA LEU A 603 -14.98 25.30 23.32
C LEU A 603 -15.68 26.67 23.09
N PRO A 604 -15.33 27.72 23.86
CA PRO A 604 -15.87 29.07 23.65
C PRO A 604 -15.59 29.61 22.24
N ASN A 605 -16.63 30.12 21.56
CA ASN A 605 -16.53 30.75 20.23
C ASN A 605 -15.86 29.88 19.14
N TYR A 606 -15.95 28.57 19.25
CA TYR A 606 -15.32 27.65 18.31
C TYR A 606 -16.17 27.40 17.06
N HIS A 607 -15.48 27.39 15.92
CA HIS A 607 -15.96 26.96 14.62
C HIS A 607 -14.99 25.93 14.07
N PHE A 608 -15.53 24.88 13.45
CA PHE A 608 -14.73 23.82 12.87
C PHE A 608 -13.85 24.37 11.74
N SER A 609 -12.59 23.97 11.76
CA SER A 609 -11.65 24.20 10.68
C SER A 609 -10.75 22.99 10.59
N LEU A 610 -10.77 22.33 9.44
CA LEU A 610 -9.93 21.16 9.21
C LEU A 610 -8.45 21.49 9.43
N GLU A 611 -8.00 22.69 9.04
CA GLU A 611 -6.64 23.16 9.27
C GLU A 611 -6.34 23.29 10.76
N LYS A 612 -7.22 23.95 11.53
CA LYS A 612 -7.01 24.15 12.98
C LYS A 612 -7.06 22.83 13.74
N GLU A 613 -7.98 21.95 13.38
CA GLU A 613 -8.12 20.62 13.98
C GLU A 613 -6.93 19.72 13.68
N THR A 614 -6.23 19.92 12.55
CA THR A 614 -5.11 19.07 12.14
C THR A 614 -3.77 19.79 12.25
N LEU A 615 -3.31 20.48 11.21
CA LEU A 615 -1.99 21.12 11.19
C LEU A 615 -1.82 22.16 12.30
N GLY A 616 -2.86 22.95 12.59
CA GLY A 616 -2.84 23.96 13.65
C GLY A 616 -2.62 23.36 15.03
N SER A 617 -3.42 22.35 15.41
CA SER A 617 -3.28 21.64 16.69
C SER A 617 -1.97 20.85 16.81
N ILE A 618 -1.46 20.30 15.69
CA ILE A 618 -0.12 19.71 15.64
C ILE A 618 0.94 20.76 15.95
N ASN A 619 0.92 21.90 15.27
CA ASN A 619 1.89 22.98 15.52
C ASN A 619 1.82 23.48 16.97
N PHE A 620 0.62 23.54 17.55
CA PHE A 620 0.44 23.84 18.97
C PHE A 620 1.16 22.82 19.86
N ALA A 621 0.95 21.51 19.66
CA ALA A 621 1.65 20.48 20.43
C ALA A 621 3.18 20.55 20.25
N LEU A 622 3.65 20.70 19.01
CA LEU A 622 5.08 20.80 18.69
C LEU A 622 5.75 22.00 19.35
N SER A 623 5.01 23.08 19.61
CA SER A 623 5.56 24.29 20.25
C SER A 623 6.10 24.08 21.67
N PHE A 624 5.66 23.02 22.37
CA PHE A 624 6.16 22.66 23.70
C PHE A 624 7.38 21.72 23.66
N ALA A 625 7.69 21.14 22.49
CA ALA A 625 8.78 20.19 22.31
C ALA A 625 10.08 20.90 21.90
N PRO A 626 11.26 20.33 22.25
CA PRO A 626 12.53 20.78 21.68
C PRO A 626 12.54 20.71 20.15
N GLN A 627 13.28 21.60 19.48
CA GLN A 627 13.36 21.68 18.02
C GLN A 627 13.71 20.33 17.36
N SER A 628 14.55 19.51 18.00
CA SER A 628 14.94 18.18 17.52
C SER A 628 13.77 17.18 17.43
N LYS A 629 12.61 17.50 18.00
CA LYS A 629 11.39 16.66 17.98
C LYS A 629 10.25 17.28 17.16
N GLN A 630 10.49 18.38 16.46
CA GLN A 630 9.46 19.12 15.71
C GLN A 630 9.34 18.73 14.23
N GLU A 631 10.08 17.71 13.78
CA GLU A 631 10.11 17.30 12.37
C GLU A 631 8.85 16.52 11.94
N GLU A 632 8.40 15.57 12.76
CA GLU A 632 7.29 14.68 12.41
C GLU A 632 5.94 15.30 12.81
N LYS A 633 4.99 15.31 11.87
CA LYS A 633 3.61 15.79 12.10
C LYS A 633 2.68 14.62 12.33
N ILE A 634 2.23 14.43 13.57
CA ILE A 634 1.51 13.22 13.99
C ILE A 634 0.15 13.60 14.54
N LEU A 635 -0.90 12.93 14.03
CA LEU A 635 -2.28 13.10 14.46
C LEU A 635 -2.86 11.77 14.96
N PHE A 636 -3.48 11.76 16.11
CA PHE A 636 -4.27 10.63 16.60
C PHE A 636 -5.75 10.96 16.36
N TRP A 637 -6.47 10.11 15.60
CA TRP A 637 -7.87 10.36 15.31
C TRP A 637 -8.69 10.34 16.60
N SER A 638 -9.42 11.42 16.86
CA SER A 638 -10.32 11.54 18.01
C SER A 638 -11.67 10.86 17.76
N GLY A 639 -12.40 10.61 18.84
CA GLY A 639 -13.81 10.21 18.80
C GLY A 639 -14.05 8.87 18.12
N ASP A 640 -14.96 8.83 17.14
CA ASP A 640 -15.27 7.63 16.36
C ASP A 640 -14.09 7.08 15.54
N CYS A 641 -13.01 7.87 15.39
CA CYS A 641 -11.85 7.51 14.59
C CYS A 641 -12.21 7.22 13.12
N LEU A 642 -13.25 7.85 12.56
CA LEU A 642 -13.70 7.61 11.18
C LEU A 642 -13.52 8.85 10.29
N PRO A 643 -12.28 9.21 9.91
CA PRO A 643 -12.06 10.30 8.98
C PRO A 643 -12.66 9.99 7.60
N THR A 644 -13.21 11.02 6.95
CA THR A 644 -13.67 10.90 5.56
C THR A 644 -12.48 10.83 4.59
N GLU A 645 -12.72 10.42 3.35
CA GLU A 645 -11.71 10.46 2.29
C GLU A 645 -11.11 11.86 2.12
N GLU A 646 -11.93 12.91 2.18
CA GLU A 646 -11.48 14.30 2.09
C GLU A 646 -10.51 14.69 3.22
N ILE A 647 -10.80 14.26 4.45
CA ILE A 647 -9.94 14.51 5.61
C ILE A 647 -8.61 13.76 5.45
N LEU A 648 -8.66 12.49 5.02
CA LEU A 648 -7.45 11.70 4.73
C LEU A 648 -6.61 12.33 3.63
N ALA A 649 -7.26 12.86 2.59
CA ALA A 649 -6.61 13.59 1.52
C ALA A 649 -5.89 14.84 2.03
N TYR A 650 -6.56 15.64 2.86
CA TYR A 650 -5.97 16.83 3.45
C TYR A 650 -4.72 16.50 4.28
N VAL A 651 -4.81 15.53 5.21
CA VAL A 651 -3.69 15.23 6.11
C VAL A 651 -2.50 14.68 5.35
N GLU A 652 -2.70 13.79 4.38
CA GLU A 652 -1.57 13.23 3.62
C GLU A 652 -0.86 14.29 2.77
N ARG A 653 -1.61 15.20 2.13
CA ARG A 653 -1.03 16.33 1.36
C ARG A 653 -0.24 17.30 2.23
N LYS A 654 -0.51 17.37 3.53
CA LYS A 654 0.24 18.20 4.48
C LYS A 654 1.43 17.47 5.11
N GLY A 655 1.69 16.22 4.69
CA GLY A 655 2.74 15.38 5.24
C GLY A 655 2.44 14.90 6.67
N ILE A 656 1.16 14.88 7.06
CA ILE A 656 0.73 14.41 8.38
C ILE A 656 0.54 12.90 8.31
N ILE A 657 1.08 12.19 9.30
CA ILE A 657 0.83 10.77 9.54
C ILE A 657 -0.16 10.61 10.69
N ALA A 658 -1.04 9.63 10.59
CA ALA A 658 -2.12 9.45 11.56
C ALA A 658 -2.40 7.98 11.89
N ILE A 659 -2.91 7.76 13.10
CA ILE A 659 -3.32 6.45 13.64
C ILE A 659 -4.60 6.61 14.48
N ASN A 660 -5.24 5.48 14.78
CA ASN A 660 -6.43 5.23 15.59
C ASN A 660 -7.58 4.64 14.76
N GLY A 661 -8.51 3.99 15.46
CA GLY A 661 -9.49 3.06 14.91
C GLY A 661 -8.96 1.63 14.87
N GLY A 662 -9.84 0.69 14.55
CA GLY A 662 -9.57 -0.74 14.61
C GLY A 662 -9.72 -1.30 16.03
N ASP A 663 -10.45 -2.41 16.16
CA ASP A 663 -10.91 -2.93 17.45
C ASP A 663 -10.25 -4.25 17.83
N THR A 664 -8.92 -4.26 17.97
CA THR A 664 -8.22 -5.48 18.43
C THR A 664 -8.27 -5.60 19.95
N ASN A 665 -9.12 -6.49 20.46
CA ASN A 665 -9.35 -6.71 21.90
C ASN A 665 -9.57 -8.20 22.27
N ILE A 666 -9.06 -9.14 21.47
CA ILE A 666 -9.16 -10.58 21.73
C ILE A 666 -8.71 -10.96 23.15
N GLN A 667 -9.52 -11.77 23.84
CA GLN A 667 -9.29 -12.19 25.23
C GLN A 667 -9.47 -13.70 25.40
N LYS A 668 -9.10 -14.25 26.56
CA LYS A 668 -9.24 -15.69 26.83
C LYS A 668 -10.70 -16.16 26.91
N ASN A 669 -11.61 -15.29 27.34
CA ASN A 669 -13.05 -15.55 27.40
C ASN A 669 -13.77 -15.25 26.09
N THR A 670 -13.15 -14.47 25.20
CA THR A 670 -13.61 -14.22 23.83
C THR A 670 -12.45 -14.40 22.83
N PRO A 671 -11.94 -15.64 22.66
CA PRO A 671 -10.75 -15.92 21.86
C PRO A 671 -11.06 -16.00 20.35
N TRP A 672 -11.97 -15.15 19.87
CA TRP A 672 -12.48 -15.19 18.49
C TRP A 672 -11.67 -14.28 17.58
N MET A 673 -11.42 -14.71 16.36
CA MET A 673 -10.66 -13.95 15.36
C MET A 673 -11.37 -12.65 14.95
N SER A 674 -12.69 -12.56 15.16
CA SER A 674 -13.49 -11.35 14.96
C SER A 674 -13.07 -10.18 15.87
N HIS A 675 -12.34 -10.45 16.96
CA HIS A 675 -11.76 -9.44 17.86
C HIS A 675 -10.34 -9.00 17.48
N ILE A 676 -9.91 -9.24 16.24
CA ILE A 676 -8.60 -8.79 15.72
C ILE A 676 -8.83 -8.02 14.43
N ALA A 677 -8.59 -6.72 14.46
CA ALA A 677 -8.76 -5.85 13.32
C ALA A 677 -7.66 -6.03 12.27
N ALA A 678 -7.88 -5.50 11.06
CA ALA A 678 -6.87 -5.29 10.03
C ALA A 678 -5.79 -4.28 10.47
N PHE A 679 -4.73 -4.08 9.68
CA PHE A 679 -3.76 -3.00 9.90
C PHE A 679 -4.31 -1.61 9.55
N GLY A 680 -5.39 -1.55 8.77
CA GLY A 680 -5.98 -0.30 8.31
C GLY A 680 -7.11 -0.52 7.30
N LEU A 681 -7.60 0.59 6.75
CA LEU A 681 -8.70 0.62 5.78
C LEU A 681 -8.38 1.62 4.66
N GLN A 682 -8.60 1.21 3.41
CA GLN A 682 -8.50 2.09 2.26
C GLN A 682 -9.76 2.95 2.12
N ARG A 683 -9.59 4.26 1.94
CA ARG A 683 -10.66 5.21 1.59
C ARG A 683 -10.18 6.03 0.39
N GLY A 684 -10.74 5.77 -0.78
CA GLY A 684 -10.25 6.32 -2.05
C GLY A 684 -8.79 5.94 -2.30
N ASN A 685 -7.94 6.94 -2.55
CA ASN A 685 -6.51 6.74 -2.78
C ASN A 685 -5.68 6.74 -1.48
N TYR A 686 -6.32 6.76 -0.30
CA TYR A 686 -5.70 7.02 0.99
C TYR A 686 -5.87 5.83 1.94
N TRP A 687 -4.94 5.68 2.87
CA TRP A 687 -4.96 4.62 3.89
C TRP A 687 -5.13 5.22 5.28
N GLN A 688 -6.19 4.81 5.97
CA GLN A 688 -6.32 4.96 7.41
C GLN A 688 -5.56 3.84 8.10
N VAL A 689 -4.60 4.18 8.97
CA VAL A 689 -3.83 3.20 9.75
C VAL A 689 -4.49 3.00 11.11
N TYR A 690 -4.68 1.74 11.51
CA TYR A 690 -5.30 1.38 12.78
C TYR A 690 -4.29 1.20 13.90
N THR A 691 -4.78 1.35 15.14
CA THR A 691 -4.04 0.87 16.30
C THR A 691 -3.88 -0.65 16.23
N ALA A 692 -2.76 -1.18 16.73
CA ALA A 692 -2.56 -2.62 16.79
C ALA A 692 -3.35 -3.31 17.92
N GLN A 693 -3.68 -2.60 19.00
CA GLN A 693 -4.48 -3.08 20.13
C GLN A 693 -5.31 -1.96 20.73
N GLN A 694 -6.48 -2.30 21.30
CA GLN A 694 -7.37 -1.34 21.95
C GLN A 694 -6.82 -0.77 23.26
N ASN A 695 -7.33 0.40 23.62
CA ASN A 695 -6.94 1.13 24.83
C ASN A 695 -7.66 0.64 26.09
N GLU A 696 -7.30 1.21 27.25
CA GLU A 696 -7.88 0.89 28.55
C GLU A 696 -9.39 1.10 28.65
N ASN A 697 -9.96 1.98 27.83
CA ASN A 697 -11.39 2.28 27.81
C ASN A 697 -12.21 1.00 27.63
N ILE A 698 -11.82 0.16 26.67
CA ILE A 698 -12.49 -1.13 26.38
C ILE A 698 -12.31 -2.13 27.53
N TYR A 699 -11.12 -2.22 28.12
CA TYR A 699 -10.85 -3.17 29.22
C TYR A 699 -11.44 -2.74 30.57
N THR A 700 -11.97 -1.52 30.67
CA THR A 700 -12.53 -0.94 31.91
C THR A 700 -14.01 -0.58 31.76
N ASN A 701 -14.71 -1.20 30.80
CA ASN A 701 -16.13 -0.96 30.50
C ASN A 701 -16.45 0.52 30.31
N LEU A 702 -15.78 1.17 29.36
CA LEU A 702 -15.96 2.60 29.09
C LEU A 702 -15.62 3.47 30.31
N TRP A 703 -14.51 3.14 30.99
CA TRP A 703 -14.05 3.83 32.19
C TRP A 703 -15.07 3.83 33.35
N SER A 704 -15.96 2.83 33.40
CA SER A 704 -16.88 2.59 34.53
C SER A 704 -16.30 1.60 35.57
N GLY A 705 -15.25 0.88 35.20
CA GLY A 705 -14.53 -0.06 36.06
C GLY A 705 -14.75 -1.53 35.66
N PRO A 706 -13.93 -2.45 36.19
CA PRO A 706 -12.87 -2.21 37.17
C PRO A 706 -11.64 -1.51 36.57
N PHE A 707 -11.12 -0.48 37.25
CA PHE A 707 -10.01 0.37 36.73
C PHE A 707 -8.66 -0.33 36.61
N TRP A 708 -8.50 -1.52 37.20
CA TRP A 708 -7.33 -2.37 37.00
C TRP A 708 -7.44 -3.23 35.72
N GLY A 709 -8.60 -3.24 35.06
CA GLY A 709 -8.95 -4.14 33.96
C GLY A 709 -7.97 -4.09 32.78
N TYR A 710 -7.27 -2.98 32.58
CA TYR A 710 -6.25 -2.85 31.53
C TYR A 710 -5.11 -3.88 31.64
N CYS A 711 -4.84 -4.46 32.82
CA CYS A 711 -3.94 -5.61 32.96
C CYS A 711 -4.29 -6.81 32.05
N ASN A 712 -5.52 -6.87 31.52
CA ASN A 712 -5.95 -7.92 30.60
C ASN A 712 -5.40 -7.75 29.18
N VAL A 713 -4.93 -6.55 28.80
CA VAL A 713 -4.27 -6.33 27.51
C VAL A 713 -3.03 -7.23 27.31
N ILE A 714 -2.37 -7.64 28.40
CA ILE A 714 -1.26 -8.60 28.35
C ILE A 714 -1.68 -9.91 27.67
N LYS A 715 -2.92 -10.37 27.92
CA LYS A 715 -3.43 -11.60 27.30
C LYS A 715 -3.72 -11.39 25.82
N THR A 716 -4.20 -10.20 25.45
CA THR A 716 -4.32 -9.77 24.05
C THR A 716 -2.96 -9.80 23.34
N PHE A 717 -1.89 -9.32 24.00
CA PHE A 717 -0.53 -9.38 23.45
C PHE A 717 -0.04 -10.81 23.25
N GLU A 718 -0.34 -11.72 24.17
CA GLU A 718 0.00 -13.15 24.07
C GLU A 718 -0.76 -13.84 22.92
N LEU A 719 -2.07 -13.62 22.82
CA LEU A 719 -2.94 -14.23 21.81
C LEU A 719 -2.70 -13.71 20.39
N THR A 720 -2.15 -12.51 20.26
CA THR A 720 -1.75 -11.93 18.96
C THR A 720 -0.30 -12.23 18.57
N GLU A 721 0.42 -13.01 19.39
CA GLU A 721 1.75 -13.55 19.07
C GLU A 721 1.72 -15.04 18.75
N LYS A 722 0.91 -15.81 19.48
CA LYS A 722 0.84 -17.27 19.35
C LYS A 722 -0.61 -17.72 19.14
N PRO A 723 -0.86 -18.69 18.24
CA PRO A 723 0.13 -19.44 17.45
C PRO A 723 0.65 -18.68 16.21
N LEU A 724 0.01 -17.57 15.85
CA LEU A 724 0.40 -16.70 14.73
C LEU A 724 0.71 -15.31 15.26
N ARG A 725 1.82 -14.71 14.81
CA ARG A 725 2.09 -13.29 15.05
C ARG A 725 1.20 -12.47 14.13
N LEU A 726 0.14 -11.89 14.70
CA LEU A 726 -0.87 -11.10 13.98
C LEU A 726 -0.71 -9.61 14.21
N LYS A 727 -0.15 -9.20 15.36
CA LYS A 727 0.03 -7.78 15.73
C LYS A 727 1.36 -7.55 16.43
N PRO A 728 1.94 -6.33 16.34
CA PRO A 728 2.99 -5.90 17.28
C PRO A 728 2.43 -5.77 18.71
N ILE A 729 3.24 -5.37 19.69
CA ILE A 729 2.75 -4.94 21.02
C ILE A 729 2.51 -3.44 20.97
N ASN A 730 1.27 -3.01 21.21
CA ASN A 730 0.90 -1.60 21.36
C ASN A 730 0.35 -1.32 22.75
N ILE A 731 1.05 -0.49 23.52
CA ILE A 731 0.54 0.05 24.78
C ILE A 731 -0.23 1.33 24.45
N TYR A 732 -1.56 1.23 24.42
CA TYR A 732 -2.46 2.32 24.08
C TYR A 732 -3.35 2.69 25.27
N TYR A 733 -3.37 3.95 25.69
CA TYR A 733 -4.23 4.47 26.77
C TYR A 733 -4.39 6.00 26.71
N HIS A 734 -5.05 6.61 27.69
CA HIS A 734 -5.30 8.06 27.79
C HIS A 734 -4.77 8.66 29.11
N PHE A 735 -4.71 10.00 29.20
CA PHE A 735 -4.22 10.67 30.41
C PHE A 735 -5.04 10.39 31.66
N TYR A 736 -6.36 10.20 31.55
CA TYR A 736 -7.19 9.84 32.70
C TYR A 736 -6.77 8.55 33.38
N SER A 737 -5.98 7.68 32.74
CA SER A 737 -5.37 6.52 33.41
C SER A 737 -4.50 6.90 34.63
N GLY A 738 -3.98 8.13 34.67
CA GLY A 738 -3.26 8.68 35.81
C GLY A 738 -4.13 9.06 37.01
N SER A 739 -5.46 9.13 36.86
CA SER A 739 -6.34 9.70 37.89
C SER A 739 -6.66 8.73 39.03
N LYS A 740 -6.42 7.42 38.87
CA LYS A 740 -6.78 6.39 39.86
C LYS A 740 -5.60 5.47 40.15
N LEU A 741 -5.42 5.09 41.42
CA LEU A 741 -4.35 4.16 41.82
C LEU A 741 -4.41 2.83 41.07
N ALA A 742 -5.61 2.27 40.91
CA ALA A 742 -5.80 0.98 40.26
C ALA A 742 -5.40 0.98 38.78
N SER A 743 -5.68 2.06 38.05
CA SER A 743 -5.26 2.20 36.64
C SER A 743 -3.78 2.49 36.53
N LEU A 744 -3.19 3.31 37.40
CA LEU A 744 -1.74 3.52 37.48
C LEU A 744 -1.00 2.20 37.73
N LYS A 745 -1.46 1.37 38.67
CA LYS A 745 -0.88 0.04 38.92
C LYS A 745 -1.08 -0.92 37.74
N ALA A 746 -2.18 -0.79 37.00
CA ALA A 746 -2.38 -1.57 35.78
C ALA A 746 -1.40 -1.17 34.67
N LEU A 747 -1.21 0.13 34.44
CA LEU A 747 -0.18 0.62 33.52
C LEU A 747 1.21 0.14 33.95
N ASP A 748 1.56 0.29 35.22
CA ASP A 748 2.84 -0.17 35.77
C ASP A 748 3.10 -1.65 35.47
N ALA A 749 2.08 -2.51 35.65
CA ALA A 749 2.15 -3.93 35.33
C ALA A 749 2.32 -4.20 33.82
N VAL A 750 1.59 -3.48 32.97
CA VAL A 750 1.66 -3.62 31.50
C VAL A 750 3.03 -3.21 30.99
N TYR A 751 3.53 -2.05 31.40
CA TYR A 751 4.87 -1.57 31.04
C TYR A 751 5.96 -2.53 31.56
N THR A 752 5.88 -2.96 32.82
CA THR A 752 6.81 -3.95 33.40
C THR A 752 6.82 -5.24 32.61
N TRP A 753 5.68 -5.73 32.14
CA TRP A 753 5.61 -6.92 31.31
C TRP A 753 6.24 -6.68 29.93
N ALA A 754 5.94 -5.55 29.29
CA ALA A 754 6.38 -5.24 27.93
C ALA A 754 7.90 -5.07 27.82
N ILE A 755 8.54 -4.41 28.79
CA ILE A 755 10.00 -4.18 28.75
C ILE A 755 10.81 -5.48 28.94
N LYS A 756 10.22 -6.52 29.55
CA LYS A 756 10.85 -7.84 29.71
C LYS A 756 10.85 -8.64 28.40
N GLN A 757 10.07 -8.24 27.41
CA GLN A 757 10.01 -8.92 26.12
C GLN A 757 11.22 -8.55 25.24
N LYS A 758 11.73 -9.52 24.48
CA LYS A 758 12.77 -9.29 23.48
C LYS A 758 12.16 -8.64 22.23
N THR A 759 12.06 -7.31 22.24
CA THR A 759 11.34 -6.51 21.24
C THR A 759 12.22 -5.47 20.55
N SER A 760 11.80 -5.07 19.35
CA SER A 760 12.27 -3.86 18.67
C SER A 760 11.38 -2.69 19.03
N LYS A 761 11.98 -1.63 19.60
CA LYS A 761 11.23 -0.54 20.23
C LYS A 761 11.13 0.65 19.29
N LEU A 762 9.91 0.93 18.81
CA LEU A 762 9.64 1.95 17.80
C LEU A 762 8.75 3.06 18.37
N TYR A 763 8.91 4.28 17.86
CA TYR A 763 7.87 5.30 17.99
C TYR A 763 6.65 4.94 17.14
N THR A 764 5.48 5.45 17.52
CA THR A 764 4.23 5.25 16.78
C THR A 764 4.33 5.76 15.35
N SER A 765 5.03 6.87 15.13
CA SER A 765 5.34 7.40 13.79
C SER A 765 6.04 6.38 12.88
N GLN A 766 6.98 5.61 13.41
CA GLN A 766 7.71 4.59 12.65
C GLN A 766 6.83 3.39 12.32
N TYR A 767 5.94 2.99 13.24
CA TYR A 767 4.93 1.96 12.98
C TYR A 767 3.94 2.39 11.89
N ILE A 768 3.43 3.62 11.93
CA ILE A 768 2.51 4.15 10.90
C ILE A 768 3.13 4.07 9.50
N LYS A 769 4.40 4.50 9.37
CA LYS A 769 5.14 4.44 8.09
C LYS A 769 5.30 2.99 7.61
N LYS A 770 5.61 2.05 8.52
CA LYS A 770 5.75 0.64 8.20
C LYS A 770 4.43 0.01 7.72
N VAL A 771 3.29 0.36 8.33
CA VAL A 771 1.97 -0.10 7.86
C VAL A 771 1.63 0.49 6.48
N LYS A 772 1.93 1.77 6.24
CA LYS A 772 1.76 2.35 4.90
C LYS A 772 2.62 1.60 3.87
N ASP A 773 3.87 1.30 4.17
CA ASP A 773 4.74 0.51 3.30
C ASP A 773 4.21 -0.91 3.04
N PHE A 774 3.58 -1.56 4.03
CA PHE A 774 2.94 -2.86 3.83
C PHE A 774 1.94 -2.81 2.68
N TYR A 775 1.08 -1.79 2.61
CA TYR A 775 0.10 -1.65 1.54
C TYR A 775 0.72 -1.27 0.20
N ARG A 776 1.91 -0.63 0.21
CA ARG A 776 2.56 -0.06 -0.97
C ARG A 776 3.67 -0.93 -1.56
N THR A 777 4.13 -1.95 -0.83
CA THR A 777 5.25 -2.79 -1.25
C THR A 777 4.92 -3.56 -2.53
N ALA A 778 5.76 -3.41 -3.54
CA ALA A 778 5.74 -4.20 -4.77
C ALA A 778 6.71 -5.38 -4.67
N ILE A 779 6.34 -6.50 -5.28
CA ILE A 779 7.13 -7.73 -5.29
C ILE A 779 7.22 -8.24 -6.73
N ALA A 780 8.44 -8.55 -7.17
CA ALA A 780 8.72 -9.16 -8.47
C ALA A 780 9.30 -10.56 -8.27
N LYS A 781 8.95 -11.49 -9.16
CA LYS A 781 9.60 -12.79 -9.24
C LYS A 781 10.81 -12.69 -10.15
N ILE A 782 11.98 -13.09 -9.64
CA ILE A 782 13.23 -13.12 -10.39
C ILE A 782 13.82 -14.54 -10.35
N GLU A 783 14.87 -14.77 -11.13
CA GLU A 783 15.59 -16.04 -11.07
C GLU A 783 16.17 -16.27 -9.65
N GLY A 784 15.81 -17.41 -9.05
CA GLY A 784 16.30 -17.83 -7.73
C GLY A 784 15.69 -17.10 -6.53
N GLY A 785 14.75 -16.17 -6.72
CA GLY A 785 14.18 -15.44 -5.60
C GLY A 785 13.24 -14.29 -5.99
N PHE A 786 13.32 -13.20 -5.24
CA PHE A 786 12.39 -12.08 -5.33
C PHE A 786 13.10 -10.73 -5.34
N GLU A 787 12.49 -9.76 -5.99
CA GLU A 787 12.82 -8.36 -5.85
C GLU A 787 11.71 -7.65 -5.08
N ILE A 788 12.10 -6.79 -4.13
CA ILE A 788 11.18 -6.05 -3.26
C ILE A 788 11.40 -4.56 -3.47
N ARG A 789 10.31 -3.81 -3.67
CA ARG A 789 10.36 -2.36 -3.81
C ARG A 789 9.37 -1.66 -2.88
N ASN A 790 9.84 -0.75 -2.03
CA ASN A 790 9.02 0.04 -1.10
C ASN A 790 9.71 1.38 -0.73
N ASP A 791 9.17 2.12 0.25
CA ASP A 791 9.69 3.44 0.65
C ASP A 791 10.84 3.37 1.68
N GLY A 792 11.26 2.17 2.11
CA GLY A 792 12.38 1.90 3.01
C GLY A 792 12.00 1.79 4.50
N PHE A 793 10.70 1.84 4.85
CA PHE A 793 10.23 1.73 6.23
C PHE A 793 9.84 0.30 6.61
N LEU A 794 9.30 -0.48 5.67
CA LEU A 794 9.10 -1.91 5.86
C LEU A 794 10.35 -2.70 5.45
N ARG A 795 11.06 -3.19 6.48
CA ARG A 795 12.36 -3.87 6.35
C ARG A 795 12.34 -5.33 6.82
N THR A 796 11.16 -5.93 6.88
CA THR A 796 11.01 -7.33 7.26
C THR A 796 10.12 -8.06 6.27
N LEU A 797 10.61 -9.18 5.76
CA LEU A 797 9.80 -10.14 4.99
C LEU A 797 9.63 -11.40 5.82
N ARG A 798 8.46 -12.02 5.72
CA ARG A 798 8.10 -13.25 6.40
C ARG A 798 7.87 -14.35 5.38
N PHE A 799 8.40 -15.53 5.65
CA PHE A 799 8.09 -16.76 4.93
C PHE A 799 7.56 -17.80 5.90
N ASP A 800 6.48 -18.46 5.53
CA ASP A 800 6.07 -19.70 6.17
C ASP A 800 7.08 -20.79 5.77
N GLY A 801 7.70 -21.42 6.76
CA GLY A 801 8.77 -22.40 6.58
C GLY A 801 10.15 -21.88 6.98
N SER A 802 11.04 -22.83 7.25
CA SER A 802 12.47 -22.56 7.51
C SER A 802 13.24 -22.54 6.18
N ILE A 803 13.55 -21.34 5.67
CA ILE A 803 14.26 -21.13 4.40
C ILE A 803 15.62 -20.45 4.62
N ASN A 804 16.65 -20.81 3.87
CA ASN A 804 17.93 -20.08 3.93
C ASN A 804 17.99 -19.02 2.81
N ILE A 805 18.84 -18.01 3.02
CA ILE A 805 19.09 -16.92 2.08
C ILE A 805 20.54 -16.99 1.59
N ASP A 806 20.75 -16.83 0.27
CA ASP A 806 22.07 -16.60 -0.28
C ASP A 806 22.47 -15.15 -0.02
N MET A 807 23.16 -14.94 1.10
CA MET A 807 23.63 -13.62 1.54
C MET A 807 24.63 -12.98 0.57
N LYS A 808 25.31 -13.75 -0.30
CA LYS A 808 26.30 -13.21 -1.25
C LYS A 808 25.65 -12.69 -2.53
N GLN A 809 24.57 -13.34 -2.97
CA GLN A 809 23.85 -12.95 -4.18
C GLN A 809 22.67 -11.99 -3.93
N SER A 810 22.24 -11.91 -2.67
CA SER A 810 21.23 -10.96 -2.23
C SER A 810 21.80 -9.54 -2.11
N GLN A 811 20.93 -8.53 -2.27
CA GLN A 811 21.29 -7.12 -2.15
C GLN A 811 20.36 -6.44 -1.13
N GLY A 812 20.96 -5.74 -0.17
CA GLY A 812 20.24 -5.04 0.91
C GLY A 812 19.62 -5.99 1.96
N VAL A 813 19.98 -7.27 1.95
CA VAL A 813 19.59 -8.23 2.99
C VAL A 813 20.64 -8.25 4.09
N ALA A 814 20.24 -7.90 5.31
CA ALA A 814 21.14 -7.86 6.47
C ALA A 814 21.22 -9.19 7.23
N GLY A 815 20.19 -10.02 7.14
CA GLY A 815 20.17 -11.33 7.76
C GLY A 815 18.77 -11.88 7.90
N PHE A 816 18.61 -12.91 8.73
CA PHE A 816 17.32 -13.55 8.97
C PHE A 816 17.32 -14.31 10.30
N THR A 817 16.12 -14.56 10.81
CA THR A 817 15.89 -15.41 11.99
C THR A 817 14.78 -16.42 11.73
N HIS A 818 14.85 -17.55 12.43
CA HIS A 818 13.82 -18.58 12.42
C HIS A 818 13.09 -18.61 13.76
N ASP A 819 11.76 -18.58 13.70
CA ASP A 819 10.89 -18.69 14.89
C ASP A 819 9.63 -19.47 14.51
N ASN A 820 9.33 -20.56 15.24
CA ASN A 820 8.15 -21.43 15.03
C ASN A 820 7.86 -21.81 13.57
N ASN A 821 8.88 -22.29 12.84
CA ASN A 821 8.78 -22.64 11.41
C ASN A 821 8.38 -21.45 10.52
N VAL A 822 8.72 -20.23 10.92
CA VAL A 822 8.62 -19.00 10.13
C VAL A 822 10.02 -18.42 10.00
N THR A 823 10.36 -17.90 8.82
CA THR A 823 11.61 -17.17 8.59
C THR A 823 11.32 -15.68 8.45
N TYR A 824 11.95 -14.85 9.27
CA TYR A 824 11.91 -13.39 9.16
C TYR A 824 13.22 -12.89 8.55
N ILE A 825 13.16 -12.34 7.35
CA ILE A 825 14.29 -11.77 6.62
C ILE A 825 14.37 -10.29 6.95
N THR A 826 15.54 -9.82 7.37
CA THR A 826 15.81 -8.42 7.70
C THR A 826 16.47 -7.72 6.53
N LEU A 827 15.91 -6.60 6.12
CA LEU A 827 16.39 -5.73 5.04
C LEU A 827 17.01 -4.45 5.60
N ASP A 828 17.85 -3.78 4.81
CA ASP A 828 18.30 -2.41 5.08
C ASP A 828 17.29 -1.35 4.59
N ARG A 829 17.62 -0.06 4.76
CA ARG A 829 16.74 1.07 4.41
C ARG A 829 16.71 1.42 2.91
N LYS A 830 17.28 0.60 2.03
CA LYS A 830 17.12 0.81 0.58
C LYS A 830 15.66 0.70 0.18
N LYS A 831 15.33 1.27 -0.99
CA LYS A 831 14.00 1.18 -1.59
C LYS A 831 13.83 -0.02 -2.51
N GLU A 832 14.93 -0.69 -2.85
CA GLU A 832 14.98 -1.86 -3.71
C GLU A 832 15.92 -2.90 -3.11
N HIS A 833 15.44 -4.15 -3.07
CA HIS A 833 16.16 -5.28 -2.50
C HIS A 833 16.07 -6.48 -3.44
N ARG A 834 17.15 -7.26 -3.48
CA ARG A 834 17.19 -8.56 -4.16
C ARG A 834 17.35 -9.65 -3.13
N VAL A 835 16.40 -10.56 -3.02
CA VAL A 835 16.39 -11.64 -2.03
C VAL A 835 16.51 -12.98 -2.76
N ILE A 836 17.68 -13.62 -2.66
CA ILE A 836 17.95 -14.91 -3.31
C ILE A 836 17.84 -16.03 -2.30
N LEU A 837 17.00 -17.01 -2.59
CA LEU A 837 16.80 -18.17 -1.72
C LEU A 837 17.94 -19.18 -1.88
N SER A 838 18.23 -19.92 -0.81
CA SER A 838 19.24 -20.97 -0.81
C SER A 838 18.76 -22.22 -0.06
N HIS A 839 19.24 -23.38 -0.49
CA HIS A 839 19.12 -24.62 0.26
C HIS A 839 20.30 -24.83 1.23
N GLN A 840 21.37 -24.08 1.08
CA GLN A 840 22.57 -24.18 1.90
C GLN A 840 22.53 -23.16 3.05
N LYS A 841 23.12 -23.53 4.19
CA LYS A 841 23.32 -22.58 5.29
C LYS A 841 24.28 -21.46 4.87
N PRO A 842 24.06 -20.20 5.32
CA PRO A 842 24.98 -19.11 5.02
C PRO A 842 26.40 -19.40 5.52
N THR A 843 27.39 -19.02 4.72
CA THR A 843 28.83 -19.11 5.08
C THR A 843 29.43 -17.74 5.42
N THR A 844 28.62 -16.69 5.42
CA THR A 844 29.00 -15.31 5.70
C THR A 844 28.33 -14.84 7.00
N PRO A 845 28.91 -13.86 7.70
CA PRO A 845 28.25 -13.27 8.85
C PRO A 845 26.94 -12.59 8.45
N TYR A 846 25.94 -12.64 9.32
CA TYR A 846 24.65 -11.99 9.12
C TYR A 846 23.99 -11.63 10.45
N LEU A 847 23.06 -10.66 10.43
CA LEU A 847 22.28 -10.27 11.60
C LEU A 847 21.20 -11.32 11.90
N ILE A 848 21.22 -11.88 13.10
CA ILE A 848 20.15 -12.76 13.59
C ILE A 848 18.97 -11.90 14.05
N ASP A 849 19.21 -10.99 14.99
CA ASP A 849 18.20 -10.05 15.46
C ASP A 849 18.80 -8.79 16.07
N ALA A 850 18.02 -7.70 16.14
CA ALA A 850 18.36 -6.49 16.88
C ALA A 850 17.13 -5.84 17.52
N ASN A 851 17.31 -4.97 18.51
CA ASN A 851 16.24 -4.12 19.08
C ASN A 851 16.00 -2.80 18.30
N GLY A 852 16.65 -2.67 17.14
CA GLY A 852 16.61 -1.53 16.25
C GLY A 852 16.41 -1.98 14.80
N TRP A 853 16.86 -1.16 13.85
CA TRP A 853 16.78 -1.44 12.43
C TRP A 853 18.13 -1.30 11.73
N VAL A 854 18.22 -1.87 10.54
CA VAL A 854 19.41 -1.75 9.69
C VAL A 854 19.24 -0.55 8.77
N GLU A 855 20.07 0.47 8.96
CA GLU A 855 20.14 1.61 8.04
C GLU A 855 20.82 1.20 6.73
N LYS A 856 21.92 0.46 6.83
CA LYS A 856 22.71 0.08 5.66
C LYS A 856 23.47 -1.21 5.91
N VAL A 857 23.48 -2.09 4.90
CA VAL A 857 24.40 -3.23 4.83
C VAL A 857 25.24 -3.15 3.56
N THR A 858 26.55 -3.35 3.69
CA THR A 858 27.48 -3.41 2.55
C THR A 858 28.58 -4.42 2.82
N ASP A 859 29.03 -5.11 1.79
CA ASP A 859 30.21 -5.95 1.81
C ASP A 859 31.33 -5.36 0.95
N GLU A 860 32.58 -5.56 1.38
CA GLU A 860 33.77 -5.10 0.69
C GLU A 860 34.74 -6.29 0.56
N LYS A 861 35.15 -6.59 -0.67
CA LYS A 861 36.27 -7.52 -0.93
C LYS A 861 37.58 -6.75 -0.77
N VAL A 862 38.26 -6.97 0.35
CA VAL A 862 39.55 -6.31 0.66
C VAL A 862 40.70 -7.03 -0.02
N THR A 863 40.69 -8.37 -0.02
CA THR A 863 41.62 -9.21 -0.79
C THR A 863 40.91 -10.48 -1.25
N HIS A 864 41.58 -11.32 -2.04
CA HIS A 864 41.06 -12.65 -2.41
C HIS A 864 40.80 -13.59 -1.20
N LYS A 865 41.30 -13.25 0.00
CA LYS A 865 41.12 -14.02 1.26
C LYS A 865 40.37 -13.27 2.36
N LEU A 866 40.08 -11.98 2.19
CA LEU A 866 39.50 -11.14 3.23
C LEU A 866 38.31 -10.36 2.69
N ASN A 867 37.14 -10.63 3.27
CA ASN A 867 35.93 -9.84 3.07
C ASN A 867 35.62 -9.07 4.36
N LYS A 868 35.17 -7.83 4.23
CA LYS A 868 34.57 -7.05 5.31
C LYS A 868 33.08 -6.94 5.07
N TYR A 869 32.30 -7.05 6.14
CA TYR A 869 30.85 -6.86 6.12
C TYR A 869 30.53 -5.72 7.09
N HIS A 870 29.91 -4.67 6.58
CA HIS A 870 29.57 -3.46 7.33
C HIS A 870 28.07 -3.40 7.56
N PHE A 871 27.69 -3.27 8.84
CA PHE A 871 26.31 -3.10 9.27
C PHE A 871 26.18 -1.76 10.00
N LEU A 872 25.37 -0.85 9.47
CA LEU A 872 24.97 0.36 10.16
C LEU A 872 23.61 0.11 10.80
N LEU A 873 23.58 0.02 12.13
CA LEU A 873 22.38 -0.20 12.93
C LEU A 873 21.98 1.09 13.63
N GLN A 874 20.67 1.33 13.74
CA GLN A 874 20.10 2.41 14.55
C GLN A 874 19.00 1.86 15.45
N ALA A 875 18.84 2.46 16.62
CA ALA A 875 17.82 2.11 17.58
C ALA A 875 17.40 3.35 18.36
N ASN A 876 16.14 3.37 18.84
CA ASN A 876 15.66 4.44 19.72
C ASN A 876 16.11 4.27 21.19
N MET A 877 16.71 3.12 21.49
CA MET A 877 17.19 2.70 22.81
C MET A 877 18.63 2.19 22.67
N PRO A 878 19.40 1.99 23.76
CA PRO A 878 20.70 1.35 23.69
C PRO A 878 20.65 0.06 22.85
N LEU A 879 21.48 0.01 21.82
CA LEU A 879 21.42 -1.02 20.79
C LEU A 879 21.82 -2.38 21.35
N GLU A 880 21.01 -3.39 21.05
CA GLU A 880 21.33 -4.80 21.23
C GLU A 880 21.22 -5.49 19.88
N ALA A 881 22.23 -6.25 19.49
CA ALA A 881 22.23 -7.00 18.25
C ALA A 881 22.93 -8.35 18.43
N ASN A 882 22.37 -9.39 17.82
CA ASN A 882 22.93 -10.73 17.77
C ASN A 882 23.32 -11.07 16.33
N PHE A 883 24.53 -11.54 16.13
CA PHE A 883 25.06 -11.91 14.82
C PHE A 883 25.42 -13.39 14.77
N TYR A 884 25.21 -14.00 13.61
CA TYR A 884 25.89 -15.24 13.26
C TYR A 884 27.28 -14.88 12.75
N LEU A 885 28.31 -15.51 13.31
CA LEU A 885 29.71 -15.32 12.92
C LEU A 885 30.33 -16.68 12.55
N PRO A 886 30.81 -16.84 11.32
CA PRO A 886 31.70 -17.95 10.97
C PRO A 886 32.94 -17.97 11.87
N SER A 887 33.52 -19.15 12.09
CA SER A 887 34.64 -19.36 13.04
C SER A 887 35.91 -18.54 12.73
N ASN A 888 36.04 -18.04 11.50
CA ASN A 888 37.15 -17.23 11.01
C ASN A 888 36.84 -15.72 10.97
N CYS A 889 35.72 -15.27 11.54
CA CYS A 889 35.35 -13.85 11.58
C CYS A 889 35.70 -13.19 12.91
N THR A 890 36.18 -11.95 12.84
CA THR A 890 36.41 -11.06 13.99
C THR A 890 35.51 -9.83 13.88
N VAL A 891 34.91 -9.39 14.99
CA VAL A 891 34.04 -8.21 15.04
C VAL A 891 34.86 -6.98 15.41
N VAL A 892 34.58 -5.87 14.72
CA VAL A 892 35.06 -4.52 15.05
C VAL A 892 33.82 -3.64 15.16
N VAL A 893 33.63 -2.99 16.32
CA VAL A 893 32.47 -2.14 16.63
C VAL A 893 32.85 -0.68 16.51
#